data_AF-A0A7W1F792-F1
#
_entry.id   AF-A0A7W1F792-F1
#
_cell.length_a   1.000
_cell.length_b   1.000
_cell.length_c   1.000
_cell.angle_alpha   90.00
_cell.angle_beta   90.00
_cell.angle_gamma   90.00
#
_symmetry.space_group_name_H-M   'P 1'
#
loop_
_entity.id
_entity.type
_entity.pdbx_description
1 polymer ?
#
loop_
_entity_poly.entity_id
_entity_poly.type
_entity_poly.pdbx_seq_one_letter_code
_entity_poly.pdbx_strand_id
1 'polypeptide(L)'
;MTEQAPDRSAALLPYLPRLLMQWLADTPDTPWREVDGTVVFVDISGFTRLSEKLARSGRLGAEELADAIGSCFAELLAVAYDNGGGLIKFGGDALLLLFTGEGHPASACRAAVGMRRALRETGRIETSGGKVGLKMSVGVHSGTFHFFLVGKSHRELMVTGPSATITASMEAAAAAGEILVSPATAAALPPRILGAPKGAGILLRSEPPGLSPHPGTIDIAVSAAAAESCIPIATREYLLYGAHEPEHRRVVVAFLHFDGTDAMIERTGPAAFANALDELVRDVQIAADDQGVCFLGTDVDKDGGKIILTAGAPVSTENDEERMLIVGRRIVEGDRRITVRLGINRGHVFAGDIGPAYRRTYTVMGDAVNLAARVMSQAEPGQVLVTSEVLERSKVTFATVALAPFMVKGKAKPVQAFELGEIEGVGRELPAVTEEDRPSFVGREPEMAVLREGLDSARRGSGHVVEVVGEPGIGKSRLLEELRSMASGFSTWATSCDVYDSSTPYFAFRRPLRQLVGIGGEEPQERQVETLRAFVRERIPELESRLPLLALPFGLELPDTAETARLTDEFRKDQVEEVTTTFLSALLPAPTLVTIEDVHWMDEASTDLLRRLARTIGEARFVVVTRRDVGTGFVGEGLESVTVMRVQPLDAAAAAAMLSEATEDAPLAPHEMTALVERSGGNPLFLKALAAAARAAGSLDDLPDSIEGVITAQIDQLRPRDRTLLRYASVLGSSFPDRLAYAVLSSELADIGPQSWRYLSAFVTRDAAGTVRFANALVRDAAYGALSFRRRRVLHAIVGETLEREATDPDEQAELLSMHFYRSSQADKAWRYSLVAAERARSIYANYEAAQFYQRAIDAARALKAIPAPEWGSVHESLGEVEERLGLFAQAKVSLRAARRLAAGNHVAEARLCLKEARIQEAAGRYSEAVRWIRRGERILEGVSMDEAGRLRAQLTVWQAVLRQSQGRHREAVRWCERAIELAQEADDQDALAHAYYILDWAYMDLGRPERATYSELALTIYQTLDDLPGQAVVYNNLGAWAYYQGKWTEALEFYEKGREARERTGDAVSAAMGTCNIGEILSDQGRLSDAEPLFRAA
;
A
#
# COMPACT_ATOMS: atom_id res chain seq x y z
N MET A 1 13.84 38.19 14.83
CA MET A 1 12.92 38.56 13.75
C MET A 1 11.87 37.47 13.71
N THR A 2 10.65 37.79 14.12
CA THR A 2 9.50 36.89 14.07
C THR A 2 9.17 36.65 12.60
N GLU A 3 9.53 35.47 12.08
CA GLU A 3 8.98 34.98 10.81
C GLU A 3 7.45 34.92 10.96
N GLN A 4 6.76 35.81 10.25
CA GLN A 4 5.31 35.74 10.11
C GLN A 4 4.98 34.38 9.49
N ALA A 5 4.14 33.60 10.18
CA ALA A 5 3.56 32.39 9.62
C ALA A 5 2.97 32.72 8.23
N PRO A 6 3.13 31.85 7.22
CA PRO A 6 2.59 32.11 5.89
C PRO A 6 1.08 32.37 5.99
N ASP A 7 0.59 33.41 5.31
CA ASP A 7 -0.83 33.77 5.28
C ASP A 7 -1.63 32.66 4.58
N ARG A 8 -2.11 31.69 5.37
CA ARG A 8 -2.84 30.50 4.91
C ARG A 8 -4.16 30.86 4.20
N SER A 9 -4.66 32.07 4.40
CA SER A 9 -5.92 32.57 3.86
C SER A 9 -5.91 32.69 2.34
N ALA A 10 -4.73 32.82 1.71
CA ALA A 10 -4.59 32.76 0.25
C ALA A 10 -5.11 31.44 -0.35
N ALA A 11 -5.13 30.35 0.43
CA ALA A 11 -5.67 29.06 0.01
C ALA A 11 -7.20 29.09 -0.19
N LEU A 12 -7.91 30.08 0.35
CA LEU A 12 -9.37 30.22 0.23
C LEU A 12 -9.81 30.94 -1.04
N LEU A 13 -8.92 31.72 -1.69
CA LEU A 13 -9.26 32.53 -2.86
C LEU A 13 -9.87 31.72 -4.03
N PRO A 14 -9.39 30.50 -4.36
CA PRO A 14 -10.02 29.67 -5.41
C PRO A 14 -11.49 29.32 -5.14
N TYR A 15 -11.94 29.39 -3.89
CA TYR A 15 -13.31 29.06 -3.50
C TYR A 15 -14.30 30.21 -3.71
N LEU A 16 -13.80 31.41 -4.04
CA LEU A 16 -14.62 32.60 -4.24
C LEU A 16 -14.86 32.90 -5.73
N PRO A 17 -16.09 33.26 -6.12
CA PRO A 17 -16.37 33.77 -7.47
C PRO A 17 -15.70 35.12 -7.75
N ARG A 18 -15.31 35.37 -9.00
CA ARG A 18 -14.77 36.69 -9.43
C ARG A 18 -15.71 37.84 -9.09
N LEU A 19 -17.02 37.64 -9.28
CA LEU A 19 -18.05 38.62 -8.93
C LEU A 19 -18.01 38.95 -7.43
N LEU A 20 -17.87 37.94 -6.56
CA LEU A 20 -17.81 38.16 -5.11
C LEU A 20 -16.52 38.87 -4.71
N MET A 21 -15.38 38.48 -5.29
CA MET A 21 -14.11 39.15 -5.04
C MET A 21 -14.16 40.63 -5.43
N GLN A 22 -14.71 40.96 -6.61
CA GLN A 22 -14.95 42.34 -7.03
C GLN A 22 -15.93 43.06 -6.10
N TRP A 23 -17.03 42.41 -5.71
CA TRP A 23 -18.01 42.97 -4.79
C TRP A 23 -17.37 43.40 -3.47
N LEU A 24 -16.58 42.50 -2.87
CA LEU A 24 -15.89 42.73 -1.60
C LEU A 24 -14.84 43.83 -1.70
N ALA A 25 -14.18 43.97 -2.86
CA ALA A 25 -13.21 45.04 -3.08
C ALA A 25 -13.88 46.41 -3.24
N ASP A 26 -14.96 46.49 -4.01
CA ASP A 26 -15.58 47.77 -4.36
C ASP A 26 -16.49 48.30 -3.24
N THR A 27 -17.35 47.44 -2.71
CA THR A 27 -18.57 47.83 -2.01
C THR A 27 -19.01 46.68 -1.07
N PRO A 28 -18.20 46.36 -0.04
CA PRO A 28 -18.39 45.16 0.79
C PRO A 28 -19.68 45.17 1.61
N ASP A 29 -20.20 46.32 2.03
CA ASP A 29 -21.36 46.39 2.93
C ASP A 29 -22.73 46.35 2.21
N THR A 30 -22.73 46.34 0.88
CA THR A 30 -23.99 46.29 0.11
C THR A 30 -24.57 44.88 0.14
N PRO A 31 -25.84 44.68 0.57
CA PRO A 31 -26.44 43.35 0.70
C PRO A 31 -27.01 42.78 -0.61
N TRP A 32 -27.19 43.61 -1.65
CA TRP A 32 -27.67 43.18 -2.96
C TRP A 32 -27.19 44.08 -4.09
N ARG A 33 -27.12 43.57 -5.33
CA ARG A 33 -26.75 44.35 -6.53
C ARG A 33 -27.46 43.82 -7.78
N GLU A 34 -27.75 44.74 -8.69
CA GLU A 34 -28.16 44.42 -10.07
C GLU A 34 -26.93 44.29 -10.95
N VAL A 35 -26.92 43.28 -11.80
CA VAL A 35 -25.84 43.05 -12.77
C VAL A 35 -26.45 42.76 -14.13
N ASP A 36 -26.22 43.67 -15.08
CA ASP A 36 -26.55 43.45 -16.48
C ASP A 36 -25.54 42.49 -17.11
N GLY A 37 -26.04 41.41 -17.71
CA GLY A 37 -25.16 40.41 -18.29
C GLY A 37 -25.89 39.26 -18.95
N THR A 38 -25.15 38.18 -19.18
CA THR A 38 -25.70 36.91 -19.65
C THR A 38 -25.25 35.80 -18.74
N VAL A 39 -26.21 35.04 -18.23
CA VAL A 39 -25.96 33.85 -17.43
C VAL A 39 -26.11 32.62 -18.30
N VAL A 40 -25.14 31.71 -18.18
CA VAL A 40 -25.14 30.40 -18.82
C VAL A 40 -25.23 29.35 -17.71
N PHE A 41 -26.27 28.54 -17.75
CA PHE A 41 -26.44 27.40 -16.86
C PHE A 41 -26.17 26.11 -17.65
N VAL A 42 -25.13 25.39 -17.27
CA VAL A 42 -24.66 24.16 -17.91
C VAL A 42 -24.91 23.00 -16.97
N ASP A 43 -25.78 22.06 -17.33
CA ASP A 43 -25.95 20.78 -16.62
C ASP A 43 -25.22 19.67 -17.37
N ILE A 44 -24.43 18.84 -16.68
CA ILE A 44 -23.60 17.80 -17.31
C ILE A 44 -24.18 16.42 -17.05
N SER A 45 -24.99 15.97 -18.01
CA SER A 45 -25.53 14.62 -18.07
C SER A 45 -24.45 13.54 -18.21
N GLY A 46 -24.38 12.64 -17.23
CA GLY A 46 -23.54 11.43 -17.27
C GLY A 46 -22.72 11.19 -16.00
N PHE A 47 -22.51 12.24 -15.18
CA PHE A 47 -21.77 12.14 -13.93
C PHE A 47 -22.42 11.20 -12.92
N THR A 48 -23.76 11.22 -12.81
CA THR A 48 -24.47 10.31 -11.90
C THR A 48 -24.20 8.83 -12.21
N ARG A 49 -24.16 8.46 -13.49
CA ARG A 49 -23.83 7.09 -13.91
C ARG A 49 -22.37 6.73 -13.66
N LEU A 50 -21.47 7.71 -13.79
CA LEU A 50 -20.05 7.55 -13.48
C LEU A 50 -19.85 7.35 -11.97
N SER A 51 -20.48 8.19 -11.14
CA SER A 51 -20.40 8.10 -9.68
C SER A 51 -21.01 6.79 -9.14
N GLU A 52 -22.15 6.33 -9.67
CA GLU A 52 -22.77 5.05 -9.27
C GLU A 52 -21.90 3.83 -9.62
N LYS A 53 -21.24 3.85 -10.78
CA LYS A 53 -20.34 2.76 -11.18
C LYS A 53 -19.09 2.72 -10.32
N LEU A 54 -18.46 3.88 -10.10
CA LEU A 54 -17.22 3.98 -9.33
C LEU A 54 -17.45 3.79 -7.83
N ALA A 55 -18.63 4.10 -7.30
CA ALA A 55 -19.01 3.80 -5.92
C ALA A 55 -18.90 2.30 -5.58
N ARG A 56 -18.98 1.39 -6.57
CA ARG A 56 -18.79 -0.06 -6.37
C ARG A 56 -17.32 -0.47 -6.26
N SER A 57 -16.39 0.39 -6.69
CA SER A 57 -14.94 0.15 -6.66
C SER A 57 -14.27 0.68 -5.38
N GLY A 58 -15.06 1.13 -4.40
CA GLY A 58 -14.56 1.65 -3.12
C GLY A 58 -13.71 2.92 -3.28
N ARG A 59 -12.63 3.03 -2.49
CA ARG A 59 -11.78 4.24 -2.42
C ARG A 59 -11.06 4.58 -3.74
N LEU A 60 -10.61 3.57 -4.49
CA LEU A 60 -10.01 3.78 -5.82
C LEU A 60 -11.03 4.44 -6.77
N GLY A 61 -12.31 4.08 -6.65
CA GLY A 61 -13.38 4.69 -7.41
C GLY A 61 -13.63 6.16 -7.05
N ALA A 62 -13.48 6.55 -5.79
CA ALA A 62 -13.55 7.96 -5.38
C ALA A 62 -12.42 8.80 -5.98
N GLU A 63 -11.19 8.30 -5.95
CA GLU A 63 -10.04 8.98 -6.56
C GLU A 63 -10.24 9.15 -8.07
N GLU A 64 -10.60 8.07 -8.77
CA GLU A 64 -10.89 8.11 -10.21
C GLU A 64 -12.04 9.09 -10.54
N LEU A 65 -13.06 9.17 -9.69
CA LEU A 65 -14.18 10.09 -9.87
C LEU A 65 -13.74 11.56 -9.68
N ALA A 66 -12.97 11.85 -8.63
CA ALA A 66 -12.47 13.19 -8.33
C ALA A 66 -11.60 13.71 -9.48
N ASP A 67 -10.67 12.89 -9.97
CA ASP A 67 -9.77 13.22 -11.06
C ASP A 67 -10.55 13.43 -12.37
N ALA A 68 -11.49 12.53 -12.69
CA ALA A 68 -12.31 12.63 -13.88
C ALA A 68 -13.18 13.90 -13.91
N ILE A 69 -13.84 14.23 -12.79
CA ILE A 69 -14.65 15.45 -12.67
C ILE A 69 -13.74 16.69 -12.69
N GLY A 70 -12.64 16.67 -11.94
CA GLY A 70 -11.69 17.76 -11.84
C GLY A 70 -11.09 18.15 -13.19
N SER A 71 -10.62 17.16 -13.98
CA SER A 71 -10.11 17.39 -15.33
C SER A 71 -11.19 17.92 -16.27
N CYS A 72 -12.41 17.37 -16.22
CA CYS A 72 -13.52 17.84 -17.04
C CYS A 72 -13.86 19.31 -16.73
N PHE A 73 -14.02 19.68 -15.46
CA PHE A 73 -14.30 21.07 -15.10
C PHE A 73 -13.15 22.01 -15.42
N ALA A 74 -11.89 21.58 -15.28
CA ALA A 74 -10.74 22.40 -15.64
C ALA A 74 -10.81 22.87 -17.10
N GLU A 75 -11.14 21.97 -18.03
CA GLU A 75 -11.26 22.32 -19.45
C GLU A 75 -12.48 23.18 -19.76
N LEU A 76 -13.65 22.87 -19.19
CA LEU A 76 -14.85 23.67 -19.39
C LEU A 76 -14.67 25.10 -18.86
N LEU A 77 -14.07 25.23 -17.68
CA LEU A 77 -13.79 26.52 -17.08
C LEU A 77 -12.70 27.29 -17.82
N ALA A 78 -11.68 26.62 -18.36
CA ALA A 78 -10.71 27.27 -19.24
C ALA A 78 -11.41 27.93 -20.43
N VAL A 79 -12.29 27.20 -21.14
CA VAL A 79 -13.06 27.74 -22.26
C VAL A 79 -13.96 28.91 -21.82
N ALA A 80 -14.66 28.78 -20.69
CA ALA A 80 -15.52 29.85 -20.20
C ALA A 80 -14.72 31.12 -19.84
N TYR A 81 -13.57 30.96 -19.20
CA TYR A 81 -12.72 32.06 -18.74
C TYR A 81 -12.02 32.75 -19.93
N ASP A 82 -11.59 32.00 -20.95
CA ASP A 82 -11.05 32.53 -22.22
C ASP A 82 -12.08 33.35 -23.01
N ASN A 83 -13.36 33.19 -22.70
CA ASN A 83 -14.45 33.97 -23.28
C ASN A 83 -14.92 35.11 -22.37
N GLY A 84 -14.16 35.45 -21.32
CA GLY A 84 -14.49 36.51 -20.36
C GLY A 84 -15.55 36.13 -19.34
N GLY A 85 -15.89 34.84 -19.23
CA GLY A 85 -16.83 34.34 -18.22
C GLY A 85 -16.20 34.22 -16.83
N GLY A 86 -17.04 34.26 -15.81
CA GLY A 86 -16.69 33.92 -14.43
C GLY A 86 -17.65 32.89 -13.85
N LEU A 87 -17.12 31.86 -13.18
CA LEU A 87 -17.97 30.88 -12.50
C LEU A 87 -18.52 31.46 -11.20
N ILE A 88 -19.84 31.58 -11.14
CA ILE A 88 -20.58 31.99 -9.95
C ILE A 88 -20.71 30.79 -9.01
N LYS A 89 -21.26 29.67 -9.49
CA LYS A 89 -21.51 28.49 -8.64
C LYS A 89 -21.29 27.16 -9.36
N PHE A 90 -20.93 26.16 -8.56
CA PHE A 90 -21.03 24.75 -8.91
C PHE A 90 -22.35 24.23 -8.34
N GLY A 91 -23.20 23.63 -9.18
CA GLY A 91 -24.45 23.00 -8.77
C GLY A 91 -24.35 21.49 -8.93
N GLY A 92 -23.64 20.80 -8.03
CA GLY A 92 -23.38 19.36 -8.15
C GLY A 92 -22.66 18.99 -9.45
N ASP A 93 -23.42 18.59 -10.48
CA ASP A 93 -22.98 18.31 -11.85
C ASP A 93 -23.16 19.49 -12.84
N ALA A 94 -23.49 20.67 -12.33
CA ALA A 94 -23.77 21.85 -13.14
C ALA A 94 -22.83 23.05 -12.87
N LEU A 95 -22.73 23.96 -13.84
CA LEU A 95 -21.96 25.20 -13.77
C LEU A 95 -22.86 26.40 -14.07
N LEU A 96 -22.80 27.42 -13.20
CA LEU A 96 -23.48 28.69 -13.40
C LEU A 96 -22.47 29.81 -13.68
N LEU A 97 -22.43 30.27 -14.92
CA LEU A 97 -21.44 31.22 -15.42
C LEU A 97 -22.08 32.58 -15.70
N LEU A 98 -21.37 33.65 -15.39
CA LEU A 98 -21.77 35.03 -15.69
C LEU A 98 -20.80 35.67 -16.69
N PHE A 99 -21.37 36.35 -17.69
CA PHE A 99 -20.66 37.17 -18.67
C PHE A 99 -21.20 38.61 -18.60
N THR A 100 -20.30 39.57 -18.46
CA THR A 100 -20.61 41.01 -18.38
C THR A 100 -19.76 41.80 -19.38
N GLY A 101 -20.01 43.10 -19.52
CA GLY A 101 -19.29 43.98 -20.45
C GLY A 101 -19.86 43.98 -21.88
N GLU A 102 -19.24 44.74 -22.78
CA GLU A 102 -19.74 44.88 -24.16
C GLU A 102 -19.69 43.54 -24.91
N GLY A 103 -20.79 43.17 -25.58
CA GLY A 103 -20.87 41.91 -26.34
C GLY A 103 -21.08 40.66 -25.50
N HIS A 104 -21.42 40.78 -24.21
CA HIS A 104 -21.64 39.66 -23.31
C HIS A 104 -22.57 38.53 -23.84
N PRO A 105 -23.65 38.77 -24.63
CA PRO A 105 -24.47 37.69 -25.17
C PRO A 105 -23.72 36.81 -26.17
N ALA A 106 -22.88 37.42 -27.02
CA ALA A 106 -22.09 36.70 -28.01
C ALA A 106 -20.95 35.91 -27.35
N SER A 107 -20.29 36.47 -26.34
CA SER A 107 -19.25 35.79 -25.56
C SER A 107 -19.81 34.58 -24.80
N ALA A 108 -20.95 34.73 -24.13
CA ALA A 108 -21.64 33.65 -23.43
C ALA A 108 -22.02 32.50 -24.38
N CYS A 109 -22.59 32.82 -25.54
CA CYS A 109 -22.98 31.81 -26.53
C CYS A 109 -21.75 31.13 -27.18
N ARG A 110 -20.64 31.85 -27.34
CA ARG A 110 -19.36 31.28 -27.78
C ARG A 110 -18.81 30.29 -26.76
N ALA A 111 -18.77 30.68 -25.49
CA ALA A 111 -18.36 29.81 -24.40
C ALA A 111 -19.22 28.55 -24.34
N ALA A 112 -20.55 28.66 -24.44
CA ALA A 112 -21.46 27.51 -24.46
C ALA A 112 -21.16 26.53 -25.61
N VAL A 113 -20.92 27.03 -26.82
CA VAL A 113 -20.55 26.19 -27.97
C VAL A 113 -19.16 25.58 -27.81
N GLY A 114 -18.19 26.32 -27.29
CA GLY A 114 -16.83 25.87 -27.03
C GLY A 114 -16.78 24.77 -25.95
N MET A 115 -17.47 24.98 -24.83
CA MET A 115 -17.60 23.98 -23.75
C MET A 115 -18.21 22.69 -24.28
N ARG A 116 -19.27 22.78 -25.10
CA ARG A 116 -19.87 21.60 -25.75
C ARG A 116 -18.88 20.88 -26.68
N ARG A 117 -17.96 21.60 -27.33
CA ARG A 117 -16.91 21.01 -28.17
C ARG A 117 -15.86 20.31 -27.31
N ALA A 118 -15.33 20.98 -26.29
CA ALA A 118 -14.38 20.42 -25.34
C ALA A 118 -14.91 19.11 -24.74
N LEU A 119 -16.14 19.12 -24.21
CA LEU A 119 -16.75 17.93 -23.62
C LEU A 119 -16.91 16.75 -24.60
N ARG A 120 -17.03 16.99 -25.92
CA ARG A 120 -17.08 15.90 -26.91
C ARG A 120 -15.72 15.25 -27.14
N GLU A 121 -14.64 16.01 -26.99
CA GLU A 121 -13.26 15.55 -27.20
C GLU A 121 -12.76 14.81 -25.95
N THR A 122 -13.05 15.35 -24.76
CA THR A 122 -12.44 14.92 -23.50
C THR A 122 -13.41 14.21 -22.56
N GLY A 123 -14.73 14.37 -22.76
CA GLY A 123 -15.78 13.70 -21.99
C GLY A 123 -15.95 12.21 -22.30
N ARG A 124 -14.97 11.55 -22.94
CA ARG A 124 -14.88 10.09 -23.10
C ARG A 124 -13.93 9.54 -22.03
N ILE A 125 -14.48 9.25 -20.87
CA ILE A 125 -13.68 8.84 -19.71
C ILE A 125 -13.56 7.33 -19.70
N GLU A 126 -12.33 6.83 -19.69
CA GLU A 126 -12.00 5.42 -19.43
C GLU A 126 -11.71 5.24 -17.95
N THR A 127 -12.53 4.44 -17.27
CA THR A 127 -12.30 4.10 -15.86
C THR A 127 -12.24 2.59 -15.67
N SER A 128 -11.83 2.18 -14.47
CA SER A 128 -11.89 0.78 -14.03
C SER A 128 -13.29 0.15 -14.21
N GLY A 129 -14.36 0.96 -14.18
CA GLY A 129 -15.77 0.56 -14.39
C GLY A 129 -16.28 0.64 -15.85
N GLY A 130 -15.39 0.87 -16.81
CA GLY A 130 -15.69 0.94 -18.26
C GLY A 130 -15.86 2.38 -18.81
N LYS A 131 -16.18 2.50 -20.10
CA LYS A 131 -16.23 3.81 -20.79
C LYS A 131 -17.54 4.57 -20.53
N VAL A 132 -17.46 5.86 -20.18
CA VAL A 132 -18.62 6.76 -20.04
C VAL A 132 -18.45 7.98 -20.93
N GLY A 133 -19.51 8.33 -21.69
CA GLY A 133 -19.57 9.53 -22.51
C GLY A 133 -20.43 10.62 -21.86
N LEU A 134 -19.84 11.78 -21.58
CA LEU A 134 -20.52 12.94 -21.00
C LEU A 134 -21.18 13.81 -22.08
N LYS A 135 -22.30 14.44 -21.73
CA LYS A 135 -23.01 15.44 -22.56
C LYS A 135 -23.49 16.58 -21.66
N MET A 136 -23.82 17.73 -22.24
CA MET A 136 -24.36 18.87 -21.49
C MET A 136 -25.69 19.37 -22.04
N SER A 137 -26.62 19.77 -21.20
CA SER A 137 -27.73 20.68 -21.53
C SER A 137 -27.33 22.10 -21.11
N VAL A 138 -27.67 23.10 -21.92
CA VAL A 138 -27.26 24.48 -21.64
C VAL A 138 -28.43 25.44 -21.86
N GLY A 139 -28.71 26.24 -20.83
CA GLY A 139 -29.62 27.38 -20.89
C GLY A 139 -28.87 28.71 -20.88
N VAL A 140 -29.28 29.67 -21.71
CA VAL A 140 -28.66 30.99 -21.80
C VAL A 140 -29.71 32.11 -21.78
N HIS A 141 -29.54 33.09 -20.91
CA HIS A 141 -30.40 34.26 -20.85
C HIS A 141 -29.61 35.56 -20.61
N SER A 142 -30.04 36.62 -21.30
CA SER A 142 -29.46 37.96 -21.25
C SER A 142 -30.48 38.91 -20.65
N GLY A 143 -30.09 39.64 -19.60
CA GLY A 143 -30.96 40.54 -18.85
C GLY A 143 -30.27 41.07 -17.60
N THR A 144 -31.06 41.71 -16.74
CA THR A 144 -30.62 42.22 -15.44
C THR A 144 -30.80 41.14 -14.37
N PHE A 145 -29.72 40.74 -13.70
CA PHE A 145 -29.74 39.72 -12.66
C PHE A 145 -29.61 40.35 -11.27
N HIS A 146 -30.36 39.83 -10.29
CA HIS A 146 -30.29 40.26 -8.90
C HIS A 146 -29.42 39.29 -8.11
N PHE A 147 -28.28 39.78 -7.63
CA PHE A 147 -27.41 39.04 -6.73
C PHE A 147 -27.57 39.57 -5.31
N PHE A 148 -27.48 38.66 -4.35
CA PHE A 148 -27.66 38.93 -2.92
C PHE A 148 -26.45 38.38 -2.16
N LEU A 149 -25.96 39.11 -1.17
CA LEU A 149 -24.85 38.71 -0.32
C LEU A 149 -25.31 38.76 1.14
N VAL A 150 -25.74 37.61 1.65
CA VAL A 150 -26.58 37.46 2.85
C VAL A 150 -25.98 36.47 3.85
N GLY A 151 -26.39 36.53 5.11
CA GLY A 151 -25.91 35.66 6.19
C GLY A 151 -25.11 36.38 7.27
N LYS A 152 -24.78 35.63 8.33
CA LYS A 152 -24.07 36.09 9.53
C LYS A 152 -22.81 35.28 9.83
N SER A 153 -22.91 33.94 9.91
CA SER A 153 -21.74 33.11 10.23
C SER A 153 -20.75 33.05 9.08
N HIS A 154 -21.28 33.07 7.86
CA HIS A 154 -20.59 33.43 6.63
C HIS A 154 -21.55 34.21 5.72
N ARG A 155 -20.99 34.94 4.76
CA ARG A 155 -21.71 35.68 3.72
C ARG A 155 -21.83 34.82 2.48
N GLU A 156 -23.05 34.39 2.18
CA GLU A 156 -23.37 33.54 1.04
C GLU A 156 -23.82 34.39 -0.16
N LEU A 157 -23.18 34.20 -1.32
CA LEU A 157 -23.60 34.82 -2.57
C LEU A 157 -24.76 34.03 -3.16
N MET A 158 -25.91 34.64 -3.37
CA MET A 158 -27.10 34.01 -3.97
C MET A 158 -27.59 34.80 -5.18
N VAL A 159 -28.24 34.11 -6.12
CA VAL A 159 -28.89 34.71 -7.30
C VAL A 159 -30.27 34.11 -7.45
N THR A 160 -31.29 34.96 -7.56
CA THR A 160 -32.69 34.58 -7.79
C THR A 160 -33.43 35.73 -8.48
N GLY A 161 -34.69 35.51 -8.82
CA GLY A 161 -35.55 36.47 -9.51
C GLY A 161 -35.77 36.13 -10.98
N PRO A 162 -36.55 36.96 -11.71
CA PRO A 162 -37.09 36.59 -13.01
C PRO A 162 -36.04 36.15 -14.05
N SER A 163 -34.90 36.84 -14.13
CA SER A 163 -33.81 36.50 -15.06
C SER A 163 -33.13 35.16 -14.70
N ALA A 164 -33.01 34.83 -13.41
CA ALA A 164 -32.51 33.53 -12.96
C ALA A 164 -33.51 32.42 -13.32
N THR A 165 -34.82 32.65 -13.08
CA THR A 165 -35.91 31.74 -13.45
C THR A 165 -35.94 31.46 -14.96
N ILE A 166 -35.77 32.48 -15.79
CA ILE A 166 -35.70 32.31 -17.25
C ILE A 166 -34.50 31.45 -17.63
N THR A 167 -33.33 31.70 -17.02
CA THR A 167 -32.10 30.92 -17.29
C THR A 167 -32.29 29.45 -16.95
N ALA A 168 -32.79 29.14 -15.75
CA ALA A 168 -33.10 27.77 -15.31
C ALA A 168 -34.19 27.12 -16.18
N SER A 169 -35.13 27.91 -16.69
CA SER A 169 -36.15 27.41 -17.62
C SER A 169 -35.59 27.07 -19.00
N MET A 170 -34.59 27.82 -19.49
CA MET A 170 -33.92 27.49 -20.74
C MET A 170 -33.09 26.20 -20.62
N GLU A 171 -32.38 26.01 -19.50
CA GLU A 171 -31.61 24.79 -19.24
C GLU A 171 -32.55 23.59 -19.18
N ALA A 172 -33.59 23.64 -18.34
CA ALA A 172 -34.52 22.53 -18.16
C ALA A 172 -35.27 22.12 -19.45
N ALA A 173 -35.39 23.02 -20.43
CA ALA A 173 -35.99 22.76 -21.73
C ALA A 173 -34.99 22.23 -22.78
N ALA A 174 -33.68 22.37 -22.55
CA ALA A 174 -32.63 21.86 -23.41
C ALA A 174 -32.46 20.34 -23.22
N ALA A 175 -32.25 19.59 -24.31
CA ALA A 175 -31.86 18.19 -24.23
C ALA A 175 -30.33 18.04 -24.19
N ALA A 176 -29.85 16.86 -23.79
CA ALA A 176 -28.42 16.57 -23.73
C ALA A 176 -27.72 16.78 -25.10
N GLY A 177 -26.84 17.77 -25.17
CA GLY A 177 -26.10 18.22 -26.35
C GLY A 177 -26.62 19.51 -26.99
N GLU A 178 -27.73 20.05 -26.50
CA GLU A 178 -28.35 21.27 -26.99
C GLU A 178 -27.97 22.50 -26.17
N ILE A 179 -28.04 23.66 -26.82
CA ILE A 179 -27.89 24.97 -26.20
C ILE A 179 -29.13 25.77 -26.56
N LEU A 180 -29.90 26.17 -25.55
CA LEU A 180 -31.14 26.91 -25.70
C LEU A 180 -30.97 28.34 -25.20
N VAL A 181 -31.21 29.31 -26.08
CA VAL A 181 -31.13 30.74 -25.76
C VAL A 181 -32.53 31.33 -25.59
N SER A 182 -32.68 32.24 -24.63
CA SER A 182 -33.92 33.00 -24.45
C SER A 182 -34.20 33.95 -25.63
N PRO A 183 -35.45 34.42 -25.85
CA PRO A 183 -35.76 35.41 -26.88
C PRO A 183 -34.95 36.71 -26.74
N ALA A 184 -34.70 37.16 -25.51
CA ALA A 184 -33.87 38.33 -25.23
C ALA A 184 -32.43 38.15 -25.70
N THR A 185 -31.82 36.99 -25.41
CA THR A 185 -30.49 36.64 -25.89
C THR A 185 -30.46 36.51 -27.41
N ALA A 186 -31.46 35.86 -28.00
CA ALA A 186 -31.55 35.66 -29.45
C ALA A 186 -31.62 36.98 -30.21
N ALA A 187 -32.31 37.99 -29.67
CA ALA A 187 -32.38 39.33 -30.26
C ALA A 187 -31.01 40.02 -30.37
N ALA A 188 -30.06 39.67 -29.50
CA ALA A 188 -28.69 40.19 -29.52
C ALA A 188 -27.73 39.37 -30.41
N LEU A 189 -28.22 38.35 -31.12
CA LEU A 189 -27.40 37.43 -31.92
C LEU A 189 -27.76 37.50 -33.42
N PRO A 190 -26.80 37.21 -34.32
CA PRO A 190 -27.09 37.12 -35.76
C PRO A 190 -28.13 36.02 -36.07
N PRO A 191 -29.18 36.27 -36.88
CA PRO A 191 -30.21 35.26 -37.16
C PRO A 191 -29.68 33.96 -37.76
N ARG A 192 -28.56 34.01 -38.50
CA ARG A 192 -27.93 32.85 -39.15
C ARG A 192 -27.38 31.78 -38.19
N ILE A 193 -27.12 32.14 -36.93
CA ILE A 193 -26.60 31.20 -35.93
C ILE A 193 -27.71 30.58 -35.07
N LEU A 194 -28.95 31.03 -35.24
CA LEU A 194 -30.13 30.54 -34.53
C LEU A 194 -30.81 29.40 -35.31
N GLY A 195 -31.41 28.49 -34.56
CA GLY A 195 -32.10 27.29 -35.03
C GLY A 195 -33.61 27.36 -34.88
N ALA A 196 -34.25 26.20 -34.79
CA ALA A 196 -35.69 26.11 -34.57
C ALA A 196 -36.08 26.56 -33.14
N PRO A 197 -37.27 27.15 -32.95
CA PRO A 197 -37.81 27.39 -31.62
C PRO A 197 -38.09 26.07 -30.90
N LYS A 198 -37.88 26.06 -29.58
CA LYS A 198 -38.13 24.90 -28.70
C LYS A 198 -38.67 25.40 -27.36
N GLY A 199 -39.95 25.13 -27.10
CA GLY A 199 -40.64 25.70 -25.94
C GLY A 199 -40.62 27.23 -25.98
N ALA A 200 -40.20 27.87 -24.89
CA ALA A 200 -40.04 29.32 -24.79
C ALA A 200 -38.68 29.85 -25.30
N GLY A 201 -37.78 28.97 -25.77
CA GLY A 201 -36.43 29.33 -26.21
C GLY A 201 -36.17 29.04 -27.70
N ILE A 202 -34.96 29.36 -28.15
CA ILE A 202 -34.49 29.16 -29.52
C ILE A 202 -33.17 28.38 -29.48
N LEU A 203 -33.03 27.34 -30.31
CA LEU A 203 -31.80 26.54 -30.34
C LEU A 203 -30.64 27.34 -30.93
N LEU A 204 -29.45 27.25 -30.33
CA LEU A 204 -28.22 27.81 -30.91
C LEU A 204 -27.55 26.78 -31.83
N ARG A 205 -27.47 27.09 -33.13
CA ARG A 205 -26.98 26.17 -34.17
C ARG A 205 -25.45 26.20 -34.29
N SER A 206 -24.85 27.39 -34.25
CA SER A 206 -23.42 27.59 -34.47
C SER A 206 -22.83 28.66 -33.57
N GLU A 207 -21.52 28.68 -33.48
CA GLU A 207 -20.76 29.68 -32.71
C GLU A 207 -20.97 31.11 -33.27
N PRO A 208 -21.16 32.13 -32.42
CA PRO A 208 -21.17 33.52 -32.86
C PRO A 208 -19.83 33.96 -33.48
N PRO A 209 -19.82 34.78 -34.56
CA PRO A 209 -18.60 35.32 -35.16
C PRO A 209 -17.97 36.42 -34.29
N GLY A 210 -16.64 36.60 -34.35
CA GLY A 210 -15.87 37.62 -33.60
C GLY A 210 -14.61 37.04 -32.94
N LEU A 211 -13.78 37.88 -32.34
CA LEU A 211 -12.62 37.44 -31.56
C LEU A 211 -13.05 37.12 -30.13
N SER A 212 -12.45 36.08 -29.54
CA SER A 212 -12.53 35.87 -28.09
C SER A 212 -11.83 37.05 -27.40
N PRO A 213 -12.46 37.75 -26.45
CA PRO A 213 -11.74 38.76 -25.68
C PRO A 213 -10.55 38.08 -24.99
N HIS A 214 -9.35 38.64 -25.10
CA HIS A 214 -8.21 38.13 -24.34
C HIS A 214 -8.52 38.31 -22.83
N PRO A 215 -8.51 37.24 -22.03
CA PRO A 215 -8.70 37.37 -20.60
C PRO A 215 -7.52 38.16 -20.04
N GLY A 216 -7.78 39.37 -19.54
CA GLY A 216 -6.86 39.97 -18.58
C GLY A 216 -6.80 39.06 -17.36
N THR A 217 -5.61 38.76 -16.85
CA THR A 217 -5.46 38.30 -15.48
C THR A 217 -6.06 39.37 -14.57
N ILE A 218 -7.28 39.14 -14.08
CA ILE A 218 -7.91 40.06 -13.14
C ILE A 218 -7.31 39.76 -11.77
N ASP A 219 -6.30 40.55 -11.40
CA ASP A 219 -5.70 40.50 -10.07
C ASP A 219 -6.59 41.31 -9.11
N ILE A 220 -7.52 40.63 -8.44
CA ILE A 220 -8.47 41.26 -7.52
C ILE A 220 -7.91 41.08 -6.11
N ALA A 221 -7.46 42.18 -5.49
CA ALA A 221 -6.99 42.15 -4.12
C ALA A 221 -8.17 42.00 -3.14
N VAL A 222 -8.23 40.87 -2.42
CA VAL A 222 -9.20 40.60 -1.36
C VAL A 222 -8.42 40.28 -0.07
N SER A 223 -8.82 40.86 1.06
CA SER A 223 -8.17 40.56 2.35
C SER A 223 -8.51 39.15 2.83
N ALA A 224 -7.57 38.53 3.57
CA ALA A 224 -7.76 37.24 4.24
C ALA A 224 -9.08 37.16 5.02
N ALA A 225 -9.36 38.15 5.87
CA ALA A 225 -10.58 38.20 6.67
C ALA A 225 -11.86 38.29 5.82
N ALA A 226 -11.82 39.01 4.69
CA ALA A 226 -12.97 39.08 3.78
C ALA A 226 -13.21 37.71 3.10
N ALA A 227 -12.15 37.02 2.69
CA ALA A 227 -12.26 35.69 2.11
C ALA A 227 -12.80 34.66 3.12
N GLU A 228 -12.29 34.66 4.36
CA GLU A 228 -12.76 33.80 5.44
C GLU A 228 -14.23 34.05 5.80
N SER A 229 -14.71 35.28 5.66
CA SER A 229 -16.10 35.64 5.96
C SER A 229 -17.11 35.11 4.95
N CYS A 230 -16.67 34.60 3.79
CA CYS A 230 -17.54 34.12 2.72
C CYS A 230 -17.54 32.60 2.56
N ILE A 231 -16.81 31.87 3.40
CA ILE A 231 -16.74 30.41 3.38
C ILE A 231 -17.39 29.87 4.66
N PRO A 232 -18.29 28.87 4.58
CA PRO A 232 -18.91 28.25 5.76
C PRO A 232 -17.88 27.78 6.78
N ILE A 233 -18.16 27.93 8.08
CA ILE A 233 -17.19 27.70 9.17
C ILE A 233 -16.54 26.31 9.09
N ALA A 234 -17.35 25.24 9.03
CA ALA A 234 -16.84 23.87 8.95
C ALA A 234 -16.00 23.61 7.69
N THR A 235 -16.42 24.19 6.55
CA THR A 235 -15.66 24.10 5.29
C THR A 235 -14.36 24.88 5.39
N ARG A 236 -14.36 26.09 5.94
CA ARG A 236 -13.16 26.91 6.15
C ARG A 236 -12.15 26.21 7.03
N GLU A 237 -12.58 25.61 8.14
CA GLU A 237 -11.70 24.85 9.03
C GLU A 237 -11.09 23.64 8.32
N TYR A 238 -11.89 22.90 7.55
CA TYR A 238 -11.41 21.81 6.73
C TYR A 238 -10.40 22.28 5.67
N LEU A 239 -10.67 23.41 4.99
CA LEU A 239 -9.80 23.93 3.94
C LEU A 239 -8.48 24.54 4.47
N LEU A 240 -8.45 25.02 5.72
CA LEU A 240 -7.25 25.61 6.31
C LEU A 240 -6.41 24.60 7.12
N TYR A 241 -7.05 23.57 7.67
CA TYR A 241 -6.45 22.68 8.67
C TYR A 241 -6.70 21.18 8.42
N GLY A 242 -7.59 20.82 7.50
CA GLY A 242 -7.91 19.44 7.13
C GLY A 242 -7.03 18.91 6.01
N ALA A 243 -6.95 17.58 5.90
CA ALA A 243 -6.39 16.94 4.72
C ALA A 243 -7.37 17.09 3.55
N HIS A 244 -6.96 17.78 2.48
CA HIS A 244 -7.74 18.02 1.23
C HIS A 244 -7.98 16.75 0.40
N GLU A 245 -8.15 15.60 1.03
CA GLU A 245 -8.35 14.33 0.34
C GLU A 245 -9.82 14.09 0.08
N PRO A 246 -10.19 13.69 -1.15
CA PRO A 246 -11.51 13.19 -1.42
C PRO A 246 -11.76 11.90 -0.63
N GLU A 247 -12.90 11.82 0.05
CA GLU A 247 -13.25 10.69 0.90
C GLU A 247 -14.62 10.13 0.52
N HIS A 248 -14.74 8.80 0.61
CA HIS A 248 -16.05 8.15 0.71
C HIS A 248 -16.47 8.12 2.17
N ARG A 249 -17.58 8.77 2.49
CA ARG A 249 -18.11 8.84 3.86
C ARG A 249 -19.61 8.71 3.89
N ARG A 250 -20.13 8.35 5.05
CA ARG A 250 -21.58 8.36 5.30
C ARG A 250 -21.95 9.72 5.86
N VAL A 251 -22.99 10.32 5.30
CA VAL A 251 -23.46 11.65 5.68
C VAL A 251 -24.97 11.67 5.75
N VAL A 252 -25.51 12.66 6.47
CA VAL A 252 -26.91 13.06 6.39
C VAL A 252 -26.97 14.37 5.62
N VAL A 253 -27.73 14.38 4.52
CA VAL A 253 -27.87 15.56 3.65
C VAL A 253 -29.30 16.05 3.74
N ALA A 254 -29.45 17.36 3.92
CA ALA A 254 -30.73 18.04 3.76
C ALA A 254 -30.66 19.00 2.59
N PHE A 255 -31.67 18.93 1.71
CA PHE A 255 -31.96 19.99 0.76
C PHE A 255 -33.14 20.80 1.29
N LEU A 256 -32.94 22.10 1.38
CA LEU A 256 -33.95 23.09 1.70
C LEU A 256 -34.26 23.87 0.42
N HIS A 257 -35.53 23.94 0.03
CA HIS A 257 -36.00 24.75 -1.08
C HIS A 257 -36.86 25.90 -0.57
N PHE A 258 -36.68 27.08 -1.16
CA PHE A 258 -37.50 28.26 -0.96
C PHE A 258 -38.02 28.78 -2.30
N ASP A 259 -39.27 29.23 -2.36
CA ASP A 259 -39.93 29.69 -3.58
C ASP A 259 -40.70 31.02 -3.40
N GLY A 260 -41.39 31.46 -4.45
CA GLY A 260 -42.15 32.71 -4.49
C GLY A 260 -41.28 33.96 -4.58
N THR A 261 -40.04 33.81 -5.04
CA THR A 261 -39.07 34.91 -5.06
C THR A 261 -39.34 35.92 -6.17
N ASP A 262 -39.82 35.49 -7.34
CA ASP A 262 -40.05 36.38 -8.48
C ASP A 262 -41.17 37.37 -8.16
N ALA A 263 -42.31 36.86 -7.70
CA ALA A 263 -43.46 37.67 -7.30
C ALA A 263 -43.15 38.57 -6.10
N MET A 264 -42.30 38.13 -5.17
CA MET A 264 -41.90 38.96 -4.03
C MET A 264 -41.01 40.12 -4.47
N ILE A 265 -40.00 39.86 -5.31
CA ILE A 265 -39.11 40.90 -5.85
C ILE A 265 -39.93 41.93 -6.66
N GLU A 266 -40.87 41.48 -7.48
CA GLU A 266 -41.75 42.38 -8.24
C GLU A 266 -42.63 43.24 -7.31
N ARG A 267 -43.16 42.67 -6.23
CA ARG A 267 -44.09 43.35 -5.32
C ARG A 267 -43.40 44.29 -4.32
N THR A 268 -42.27 43.90 -3.75
CA THR A 268 -41.61 44.62 -2.63
C THR A 268 -40.28 45.27 -3.03
N GLY A 269 -39.75 44.95 -4.21
CA GLY A 269 -38.47 45.41 -4.71
C GLY A 269 -37.28 44.58 -4.19
N PRO A 270 -36.13 44.61 -4.89
CA PRO A 270 -34.97 43.79 -4.56
C PRO A 270 -34.39 44.07 -3.17
N ALA A 271 -34.43 45.32 -2.69
CA ALA A 271 -33.89 45.68 -1.38
C ALA A 271 -34.70 45.07 -0.21
N ALA A 272 -36.04 45.08 -0.31
CA ALA A 272 -36.89 44.47 0.71
C ALA A 272 -36.77 42.94 0.68
N PHE A 273 -36.65 42.36 -0.52
CA PHE A 273 -36.39 40.94 -0.69
C PHE A 273 -35.02 40.53 -0.12
N ALA A 274 -33.97 41.34 -0.30
CA ALA A 274 -32.64 41.08 0.26
C ALA A 274 -32.68 40.93 1.80
N ASN A 275 -33.48 41.76 2.48
CA ASN A 275 -33.67 41.64 3.94
C ASN A 275 -34.41 40.34 4.32
N ALA A 276 -35.47 39.98 3.58
CA ALA A 276 -36.20 38.74 3.83
C ALA A 276 -35.34 37.49 3.57
N LEU A 277 -34.47 37.53 2.56
CA LEU A 277 -33.52 36.47 2.27
C LEU A 277 -32.39 36.39 3.32
N ASP A 278 -31.90 37.54 3.81
CA ASP A 278 -30.93 37.60 4.92
C ASP A 278 -31.50 37.01 6.21
N GLU A 279 -32.76 37.34 6.56
CA GLU A 279 -33.48 36.73 7.68
C GLU A 279 -33.51 35.19 7.54
N LEU A 280 -33.92 34.67 6.37
CA LEU A 280 -33.96 33.22 6.12
C LEU A 280 -32.58 32.56 6.27
N VAL A 281 -31.54 33.10 5.61
CA VAL A 281 -30.21 32.49 5.61
C VAL A 281 -29.60 32.51 7.01
N ARG A 282 -29.82 33.58 7.79
CA ARG A 282 -29.36 33.67 9.18
C ARG A 282 -30.01 32.64 10.07
N ASP A 283 -31.31 32.44 9.96
CA ASP A 283 -32.00 31.43 10.76
C ASP A 283 -31.47 30.02 10.44
N VAL A 284 -31.23 29.72 9.16
CA VAL A 284 -30.66 28.43 8.73
C VAL A 284 -29.23 28.27 9.27
N GLN A 285 -28.40 29.31 9.18
CA GLN A 285 -27.04 29.29 9.72
C GLN A 285 -27.05 29.10 11.24
N ILE A 286 -27.88 29.83 11.99
CA ILE A 286 -27.99 29.68 13.45
C ILE A 286 -28.40 28.27 13.82
N ALA A 287 -29.45 27.73 13.16
CA ALA A 287 -29.90 26.37 13.42
C ALA A 287 -28.78 25.35 13.16
N ALA A 288 -28.08 25.47 12.03
CA ALA A 288 -27.04 24.56 11.61
C ALA A 288 -25.79 24.65 12.52
N ASP A 289 -25.29 25.87 12.78
CA ASP A 289 -24.09 26.13 13.57
C ASP A 289 -24.27 25.65 15.02
N ASP A 290 -25.45 25.87 15.63
CA ASP A 290 -25.78 25.40 16.99
C ASP A 290 -25.70 23.87 17.16
N GLN A 291 -25.82 23.12 16.06
CA GLN A 291 -25.81 21.65 16.05
C GLN A 291 -24.55 21.08 15.38
N GLY A 292 -23.63 21.94 14.91
CA GLY A 292 -22.46 21.51 14.15
C GLY A 292 -22.80 20.91 12.78
N VAL A 293 -23.95 21.24 12.20
CA VAL A 293 -24.34 20.86 10.83
C VAL A 293 -23.70 21.85 9.86
N CYS A 294 -23.02 21.36 8.82
CA CYS A 294 -22.36 22.21 7.85
C CYS A 294 -23.38 22.80 6.86
N PHE A 295 -23.40 24.12 6.74
CA PHE A 295 -23.97 24.78 5.56
C PHE A 295 -23.02 24.56 4.39
N LEU A 296 -23.36 23.67 3.45
CA LEU A 296 -22.43 23.27 2.39
C LEU A 296 -22.39 24.28 1.25
N GLY A 297 -23.53 24.86 0.90
CA GLY A 297 -23.65 25.82 -0.18
C GLY A 297 -25.08 25.98 -0.66
N THR A 298 -25.26 26.71 -1.75
CA THR A 298 -26.59 27.01 -2.31
C THR A 298 -26.62 26.84 -3.82
N ASP A 299 -27.83 26.60 -4.36
CA ASP A 299 -28.06 26.38 -5.79
C ASP A 299 -29.26 27.18 -6.30
N VAL A 300 -29.34 27.39 -7.61
CA VAL A 300 -30.40 28.16 -8.27
C VAL A 300 -31.56 27.25 -8.68
N ASP A 301 -32.79 27.72 -8.54
CA ASP A 301 -33.98 27.06 -9.07
C ASP A 301 -34.94 28.06 -9.73
N LYS A 302 -36.02 27.57 -10.33
CA LYS A 302 -37.10 28.40 -10.86
C LYS A 302 -37.91 29.01 -9.72
N ASP A 303 -38.15 30.31 -9.79
CA ASP A 303 -38.90 31.09 -8.80
C ASP A 303 -38.34 30.95 -7.38
N GLY A 304 -37.05 30.62 -7.23
CA GLY A 304 -36.49 30.27 -5.93
C GLY A 304 -35.04 29.79 -5.95
N GLY A 305 -34.67 29.08 -4.90
CA GLY A 305 -33.34 28.51 -4.76
C GLY A 305 -33.28 27.38 -3.73
N LYS A 306 -32.09 26.80 -3.59
CA LYS A 306 -31.82 25.70 -2.67
C LYS A 306 -30.67 26.01 -1.73
N ILE A 307 -30.78 25.53 -0.50
CA ILE A 307 -29.71 25.49 0.49
C ILE A 307 -29.40 24.01 0.78
N ILE A 308 -28.12 23.66 0.76
CA ILE A 308 -27.63 22.31 1.00
C ILE A 308 -26.95 22.27 2.36
N LEU A 309 -27.43 21.40 3.23
CA LEU A 309 -26.87 21.17 4.56
C LEU A 309 -26.32 19.74 4.66
N THR A 310 -25.21 19.57 5.36
CA THR A 310 -24.59 18.26 5.58
C THR A 310 -24.16 18.07 7.02
N ALA A 311 -24.61 16.99 7.64
CA ALA A 311 -24.02 16.43 8.86
C ALA A 311 -23.15 15.25 8.46
N GLY A 312 -21.97 15.12 9.06
CA GLY A 312 -21.00 14.12 8.65
C GLY A 312 -20.01 14.57 7.57
N ALA A 313 -20.09 15.79 7.04
CA ALA A 313 -19.12 16.37 6.09
C ALA A 313 -19.05 17.89 6.22
N PRO A 314 -17.83 18.51 6.24
CA PRO A 314 -16.49 17.89 6.18
C PRO A 314 -16.02 17.22 7.46
N VAL A 315 -16.72 17.43 8.57
CA VAL A 315 -16.44 16.81 9.88
C VAL A 315 -17.62 15.93 10.26
N SER A 316 -17.32 14.75 10.80
CA SER A 316 -18.33 13.86 11.40
C SER A 316 -18.37 14.07 12.89
N THR A 317 -19.57 14.06 13.45
CA THR A 317 -19.79 14.19 14.89
C THR A 317 -20.59 13.01 15.40
N GLU A 318 -20.62 12.80 16.71
CA GLU A 318 -21.55 11.82 17.28
C GLU A 318 -22.99 12.29 17.04
N ASN A 319 -23.82 11.36 16.56
CA ASN A 319 -25.24 11.51 16.28
C ASN A 319 -25.59 12.53 15.15
N ASP A 320 -24.91 12.45 14.00
CA ASP A 320 -25.19 13.31 12.84
C ASP A 320 -26.66 13.28 12.37
N GLU A 321 -27.37 12.16 12.56
CA GLU A 321 -28.79 11.98 12.23
C GLU A 321 -29.70 12.87 13.10
N GLU A 322 -29.58 12.81 14.43
CA GLU A 322 -30.45 13.56 15.34
C GLU A 322 -30.24 15.07 15.17
N ARG A 323 -28.99 15.50 14.99
CA ARG A 323 -28.62 16.90 14.77
C ARG A 323 -29.29 17.44 13.51
N MET A 324 -29.22 16.72 12.41
CA MET A 324 -29.85 17.15 11.16
C MET A 324 -31.38 17.23 11.28
N LEU A 325 -32.01 16.30 12.01
CA LEU A 325 -33.47 16.34 12.26
C LEU A 325 -33.86 17.55 13.10
N ILE A 326 -33.12 17.85 14.17
CA ILE A 326 -33.33 19.04 15.01
C ILE A 326 -33.19 20.32 14.17
N VAL A 327 -32.16 20.39 13.33
CA VAL A 327 -31.94 21.52 12.41
C VAL A 327 -33.12 21.67 11.45
N GLY A 328 -33.52 20.58 10.79
CA GLY A 328 -34.64 20.60 9.85
C GLY A 328 -35.94 21.08 10.48
N ARG A 329 -36.23 20.64 11.71
CA ARG A 329 -37.42 21.06 12.45
C ARG A 329 -37.38 22.54 12.86
N ARG A 330 -36.28 22.98 13.47
CA ARG A 330 -36.08 24.39 13.85
C ARG A 330 -36.21 25.34 12.66
N ILE A 331 -35.75 24.90 11.49
CA ILE A 331 -35.85 25.67 10.26
C ILE A 331 -37.33 25.85 9.86
N VAL A 332 -38.19 24.87 10.00
CA VAL A 332 -39.60 25.00 9.56
C VAL A 332 -40.48 25.71 10.60
N GLU A 333 -40.12 25.66 11.88
CA GLU A 333 -40.89 26.31 12.96
C GLU A 333 -40.73 27.84 13.04
N GLY A 334 -39.75 28.41 12.35
CA GLY A 334 -39.53 29.86 12.35
C GLY A 334 -40.66 30.64 11.66
N ASP A 335 -41.12 31.73 12.26
CA ASP A 335 -42.03 32.68 11.61
C ASP A 335 -41.28 33.48 10.54
N ARG A 336 -41.59 33.21 9.26
CA ARG A 336 -40.79 33.71 8.12
C ARG A 336 -41.65 34.25 7.00
N ARG A 337 -41.08 35.24 6.30
CA ARG A 337 -41.68 35.84 5.09
C ARG A 337 -41.55 34.97 3.85
N ILE A 338 -40.54 34.09 3.80
CA ILE A 338 -40.27 33.17 2.69
C ILE A 338 -40.51 31.75 3.21
N THR A 339 -41.42 31.03 2.55
CA THR A 339 -41.77 29.65 2.91
C THR A 339 -40.69 28.68 2.41
N VAL A 340 -40.43 27.65 3.21
CA VAL A 340 -39.40 26.63 2.90
C VAL A 340 -39.97 25.23 2.98
N ARG A 341 -39.33 24.30 2.29
CA ARG A 341 -39.59 22.86 2.40
C ARG A 341 -38.27 22.09 2.40
N LEU A 342 -38.21 20.96 3.12
CA LEU A 342 -36.98 20.21 3.31
C LEU A 342 -37.14 18.73 2.96
N GLY A 343 -36.07 18.15 2.42
CA GLY A 343 -35.91 16.72 2.26
C GLY A 343 -34.60 16.26 2.87
N ILE A 344 -34.67 15.30 3.79
CA ILE A 344 -33.53 14.77 4.53
C ILE A 344 -33.35 13.29 4.19
N ASN A 345 -32.15 12.93 3.80
CA ASN A 345 -31.78 11.54 3.54
C ASN A 345 -30.35 11.28 4.00
N ARG A 346 -30.04 10.01 4.26
CA ARG A 346 -28.73 9.53 4.63
C ARG A 346 -28.17 8.57 3.59
N GLY A 347 -26.84 8.49 3.53
CA GLY A 347 -26.17 7.43 2.79
C GLY A 347 -24.72 7.74 2.52
N HIS A 348 -24.10 6.90 1.69
CA HIS A 348 -22.72 7.08 1.27
C HIS A 348 -22.63 8.16 0.20
N VAL A 349 -21.69 9.08 0.40
CA VAL A 349 -21.33 10.11 -0.55
C VAL A 349 -19.83 10.11 -0.77
N PHE A 350 -19.44 10.64 -1.92
CA PHE A 350 -18.13 11.19 -2.15
C PHE A 350 -18.12 12.63 -1.60
N ALA A 351 -17.09 13.02 -0.86
CA ALA A 351 -16.90 14.37 -0.36
C ALA A 351 -15.47 14.83 -0.66
N GLY A 352 -15.30 16.05 -1.20
CA GLY A 352 -13.96 16.56 -1.50
C GLY A 352 -13.95 17.84 -2.34
N ASP A 353 -12.74 18.35 -2.56
CA ASP A 353 -12.49 19.57 -3.32
C ASP A 353 -12.45 19.31 -4.84
N ILE A 354 -13.34 19.95 -5.58
CA ILE A 354 -13.47 19.79 -7.03
C ILE A 354 -13.18 21.11 -7.74
N GLY A 355 -12.45 21.05 -8.85
CA GLY A 355 -12.18 22.17 -9.75
C GLY A 355 -10.68 22.47 -9.93
N PRO A 356 -10.32 23.28 -10.94
CA PRO A 356 -8.94 23.67 -11.20
C PRO A 356 -8.35 24.54 -10.06
N ALA A 357 -7.02 24.64 -9.98
CA ALA A 357 -6.31 25.36 -8.92
C ALA A 357 -6.76 26.82 -8.72
N TYR A 358 -7.29 27.48 -9.77
CA TYR A 358 -7.78 28.86 -9.72
C TYR A 358 -9.29 29.00 -9.43
N ARG A 359 -10.06 27.89 -9.38
CA ARG A 359 -11.49 27.91 -9.04
C ARG A 359 -11.96 26.54 -8.53
N ARG A 360 -12.27 26.42 -7.24
CA ARG A 360 -12.63 25.16 -6.56
C ARG A 360 -13.89 25.27 -5.71
N THR A 361 -14.49 24.14 -5.37
CA THR A 361 -15.54 24.03 -4.35
C THR A 361 -15.36 22.75 -3.55
N TYR A 362 -15.63 22.80 -2.25
CA TYR A 362 -15.83 21.60 -1.46
C TYR A 362 -17.28 21.17 -1.61
N THR A 363 -17.52 19.92 -2.01
CA THR A 363 -18.89 19.45 -2.28
C THR A 363 -19.06 17.98 -1.94
N VAL A 364 -20.31 17.53 -1.86
CA VAL A 364 -20.69 16.13 -1.70
C VAL A 364 -21.46 15.63 -2.92
N MET A 365 -21.16 14.42 -3.37
CA MET A 365 -21.77 13.80 -4.54
C MET A 365 -22.17 12.36 -4.24
N GLY A 366 -23.33 11.94 -4.74
CA GLY A 366 -23.76 10.56 -4.62
C GLY A 366 -25.27 10.41 -4.72
N ASP A 367 -25.70 9.15 -4.80
CA ASP A 367 -27.12 8.81 -4.85
C ASP A 367 -27.88 9.29 -3.60
N ALA A 368 -27.23 9.32 -2.42
CA ALA A 368 -27.82 9.84 -1.20
C ALA A 368 -28.16 11.34 -1.28
N VAL A 369 -27.31 12.15 -1.92
CA VAL A 369 -27.50 13.58 -2.18
C VAL A 369 -28.70 13.77 -3.12
N ASN A 370 -28.72 13.01 -4.21
CA ASN A 370 -29.80 13.05 -5.20
C ASN A 370 -31.14 12.61 -4.61
N LEU A 371 -31.13 11.62 -3.72
CA LEU A 371 -32.33 11.16 -3.04
C LEU A 371 -32.88 12.22 -2.09
N ALA A 372 -32.02 12.91 -1.32
CA ALA A 372 -32.45 14.02 -0.46
C ALA A 372 -33.16 15.13 -1.27
N ALA A 373 -32.58 15.55 -2.39
CA ALA A 373 -33.18 16.54 -3.28
C ALA A 373 -34.54 16.09 -3.85
N ARG A 374 -34.71 14.79 -4.14
CA ARG A 374 -35.96 14.23 -4.66
C ARG A 374 -37.01 14.05 -3.58
N VAL A 375 -36.62 13.69 -2.36
CA VAL A 375 -37.52 13.67 -1.19
C VAL A 375 -38.04 15.07 -0.92
N MET A 376 -37.18 16.09 -0.96
CA MET A 376 -37.57 17.50 -0.83
C MET A 376 -38.61 17.91 -1.88
N SER A 377 -38.49 17.42 -3.12
CA SER A 377 -39.45 17.75 -4.19
C SER A 377 -40.87 17.22 -3.97
N GLN A 378 -41.06 16.27 -3.05
CA GLN A 378 -42.37 15.75 -2.66
C GLN A 378 -42.96 16.49 -1.45
N ALA A 379 -42.21 17.38 -0.81
CA ALA A 379 -42.64 18.12 0.37
C ALA A 379 -43.52 19.31 -0.02
N GLU A 380 -44.64 19.49 0.70
CA GLU A 380 -45.44 20.71 0.60
C GLU A 380 -44.74 21.89 1.32
N PRO A 381 -45.09 23.15 1.02
CA PRO A 381 -44.54 24.30 1.72
C PRO A 381 -44.76 24.19 3.24
N GLY A 382 -43.68 24.31 4.02
CA GLY A 382 -43.69 24.13 5.47
C GLY A 382 -43.55 22.68 5.94
N GLN A 383 -43.21 21.72 5.06
CA GLN A 383 -42.96 20.33 5.45
C GLN A 383 -41.47 19.97 5.47
N VAL A 384 -41.11 19.08 6.40
CA VAL A 384 -39.82 18.37 6.42
C VAL A 384 -40.09 16.90 6.16
N LEU A 385 -39.65 16.40 5.01
CA LEU A 385 -39.74 14.98 4.68
C LEU A 385 -38.41 14.28 4.94
N VAL A 386 -38.49 13.12 5.57
CA VAL A 386 -37.33 12.34 6.03
C VAL A 386 -37.51 10.87 5.62
N THR A 387 -36.46 10.24 5.11
CA THR A 387 -36.46 8.79 4.83
C THR A 387 -36.41 7.95 6.10
N SER A 388 -36.99 6.74 6.10
CA SER A 388 -37.03 5.83 7.27
C SER A 388 -35.67 5.63 7.95
N GLU A 389 -34.61 5.47 7.15
CA GLU A 389 -33.25 5.15 7.63
C GLU A 389 -32.66 6.24 8.55
N VAL A 390 -33.08 7.50 8.40
CA VAL A 390 -32.62 8.60 9.25
C VAL A 390 -33.33 8.56 10.60
N LEU A 391 -34.63 8.23 10.61
CA LEU A 391 -35.46 8.17 11.82
C LEU A 391 -35.10 6.98 12.70
N GLU A 392 -34.89 5.80 12.10
CA GLU A 392 -34.55 4.55 12.80
C GLU A 392 -33.24 4.64 13.62
N ARG A 393 -32.39 5.63 13.34
CA ARG A 393 -31.06 5.81 13.95
C ARG A 393 -30.95 7.03 14.85
N SER A 394 -31.99 7.86 14.90
CA SER A 394 -32.03 9.01 15.79
C SER A 394 -32.27 8.55 17.23
N LYS A 395 -31.45 9.02 18.18
CA LYS A 395 -31.68 8.78 19.62
C LYS A 395 -32.77 9.70 20.19
N VAL A 396 -33.14 10.74 19.44
CA VAL A 396 -34.28 11.62 19.71
C VAL A 396 -35.50 11.10 18.94
N THR A 397 -36.62 10.94 19.63
CA THR A 397 -37.89 10.51 19.01
C THR A 397 -38.70 11.72 18.56
N PHE A 398 -39.34 11.61 17.40
CA PHE A 398 -40.16 12.65 16.80
C PHE A 398 -41.53 12.08 16.44
N ALA A 399 -42.58 12.88 16.58
CA ALA A 399 -43.88 12.58 16.00
C ALA A 399 -43.72 12.47 14.48
N THR A 400 -44.24 11.42 13.85
CA THR A 400 -44.08 11.22 12.41
C THR A 400 -45.39 10.82 11.73
N VAL A 401 -45.59 11.33 10.51
CA VAL A 401 -46.71 10.91 9.65
C VAL A 401 -46.13 10.23 8.41
N ALA A 402 -46.44 8.94 8.23
CA ALA A 402 -45.94 8.17 7.08
C ALA A 402 -46.63 8.61 5.78
N LEU A 403 -45.83 8.91 4.75
CA LEU A 403 -46.33 9.11 3.39
C LEU A 403 -46.53 7.76 2.68
N ALA A 404 -47.37 7.73 1.65
CA ALA A 404 -47.44 6.56 0.78
C ALA A 404 -46.09 6.37 0.04
N PRO A 405 -45.55 5.14 -0.03
CA PRO A 405 -44.28 4.89 -0.73
C PRO A 405 -44.36 5.35 -2.20
N PHE A 406 -43.35 6.09 -2.67
CA PHE A 406 -43.33 6.65 -4.03
C PHE A 406 -42.10 6.19 -4.82
N MET A 407 -42.26 6.09 -6.15
CA MET A 407 -41.16 5.71 -7.04
C MET A 407 -40.29 6.92 -7.36
N VAL A 408 -38.98 6.72 -7.22
CA VAL A 408 -37.97 7.72 -7.55
C VAL A 408 -37.20 7.29 -8.79
N LYS A 409 -36.99 8.20 -9.75
CA LYS A 409 -36.29 7.90 -11.02
C LYS A 409 -34.91 7.28 -10.76
N GLY A 410 -34.68 6.05 -11.22
CA GLY A 410 -33.41 5.33 -11.02
C GLY A 410 -33.36 4.40 -9.80
N LYS A 411 -34.40 4.36 -8.96
CA LYS A 411 -34.53 3.39 -7.87
C LYS A 411 -35.41 2.21 -8.29
N ALA A 412 -34.95 1.00 -7.96
CA ALA A 412 -35.69 -0.23 -8.24
C ALA A 412 -36.82 -0.50 -7.23
N LYS A 413 -36.71 0.05 -6.02
CA LYS A 413 -37.71 -0.07 -4.95
C LYS A 413 -38.34 1.31 -4.66
N PRO A 414 -39.64 1.37 -4.30
CA PRO A 414 -40.25 2.61 -3.86
C PRO A 414 -39.62 3.11 -2.56
N VAL A 415 -39.51 4.42 -2.41
CA VAL A 415 -38.92 5.09 -1.25
C VAL A 415 -40.03 5.38 -0.23
N GLN A 416 -39.78 5.02 1.02
CA GLN A 416 -40.64 5.36 2.16
C GLN A 416 -40.12 6.64 2.83
N ALA A 417 -40.99 7.63 2.98
CA ALA A 417 -40.69 8.88 3.67
C ALA A 417 -41.76 9.22 4.71
N PHE A 418 -41.39 10.09 5.65
CA PHE A 418 -42.22 10.53 6.76
C PHE A 418 -42.13 12.04 6.89
N GLU A 419 -43.25 12.67 7.24
CA GLU A 419 -43.27 14.05 7.70
C GLU A 419 -42.78 14.12 9.15
N LEU A 420 -41.82 15.01 9.42
CA LEU A 420 -41.21 15.20 10.73
C LEU A 420 -42.01 16.22 11.57
N GLY A 421 -42.64 15.72 12.64
CA GLY A 421 -43.38 16.49 13.65
C GLY A 421 -42.53 16.92 14.85
N GLU A 422 -43.19 17.16 15.99
CA GLU A 422 -42.55 17.64 17.23
C GLU A 422 -41.69 16.56 17.91
N ILE A 423 -40.74 16.99 18.76
CA ILE A 423 -39.89 16.10 19.55
C ILE A 423 -40.71 15.44 20.68
N GLU A 424 -40.67 14.12 20.77
CA GLU A 424 -41.42 13.33 21.77
C GLU A 424 -40.57 12.86 22.98
N GLY A 425 -39.24 12.77 22.87
CA GLY A 425 -38.34 12.40 24.00
C GLY A 425 -36.85 12.18 23.63
N VAL A 426 -35.97 12.09 24.64
CA VAL A 426 -34.49 11.93 24.53
C VAL A 426 -34.01 10.66 25.27
N GLY A 427 -33.24 9.79 24.61
CA GLY A 427 -32.56 8.64 25.24
C GLY A 427 -31.31 9.02 26.05
N ARG A 428 -30.99 8.24 27.11
CA ARG A 428 -29.87 8.48 28.07
C ARG A 428 -28.46 8.30 27.47
N GLU A 429 -27.52 9.18 27.84
CA GLU A 429 -26.07 9.07 27.59
C GLU A 429 -25.36 8.04 28.51
N LEU A 430 -24.24 7.47 28.04
CA LEU A 430 -23.33 6.58 28.79
C LEU A 430 -21.93 7.21 28.96
N PRO A 431 -21.15 6.85 30.01
CA PRO A 431 -19.85 7.43 30.32
C PRO A 431 -18.67 6.79 29.56
N ALA A 432 -17.53 7.51 29.52
CA ALA A 432 -16.26 7.08 28.94
C ALA A 432 -15.58 5.94 29.73
N VAL A 433 -14.97 5.00 29.00
CA VAL A 433 -14.24 3.82 29.52
C VAL A 433 -12.78 4.20 29.86
N THR A 434 -12.30 3.76 31.04
CA THR A 434 -10.93 3.94 31.54
C THR A 434 -10.13 2.61 31.56
N GLU A 435 -8.80 2.72 31.73
CA GLU A 435 -7.77 1.66 31.61
C GLU A 435 -7.86 0.43 32.55
N GLU A 436 -8.92 0.24 33.36
CA GLU A 436 -9.03 -0.91 34.29
C GLU A 436 -9.66 -2.19 33.68
N ASP A 437 -10.17 -2.14 32.44
CA ASP A 437 -10.83 -3.27 31.77
C ASP A 437 -9.84 -4.22 31.06
N ARG A 438 -9.18 -5.10 31.82
CA ARG A 438 -8.51 -6.29 31.26
C ARG A 438 -9.51 -7.45 31.19
N PRO A 439 -9.91 -7.92 29.98
CA PRO A 439 -10.87 -9.01 29.87
C PRO A 439 -10.26 -10.36 30.28
N SER A 440 -11.09 -11.25 30.80
CA SER A 440 -10.73 -12.64 31.11
C SER A 440 -10.26 -13.45 29.90
N PHE A 441 -9.37 -14.40 30.18
CA PHE A 441 -8.87 -15.37 29.22
C PHE A 441 -9.74 -16.65 29.30
N VAL A 442 -10.70 -16.80 28.37
CA VAL A 442 -11.75 -17.84 28.41
C VAL A 442 -11.75 -18.70 27.14
N GLY A 443 -12.05 -20.00 27.27
CA GLY A 443 -12.29 -20.91 26.13
C GLY A 443 -11.04 -21.27 25.34
N ARG A 444 -9.88 -21.22 25.99
CA ARG A 444 -8.54 -21.47 25.40
C ARG A 444 -7.80 -22.61 26.11
N GLU A 445 -8.52 -23.43 26.86
CA GLU A 445 -7.98 -24.56 27.60
C GLU A 445 -7.27 -25.58 26.69
N PRO A 446 -7.79 -25.94 25.49
CA PRO A 446 -7.10 -26.87 24.59
C PRO A 446 -5.77 -26.32 24.08
N GLU A 447 -5.74 -25.07 23.61
CA GLU A 447 -4.53 -24.44 23.10
C GLU A 447 -3.48 -24.25 24.21
N MET A 448 -3.93 -23.84 25.40
CA MET A 448 -3.03 -23.74 26.55
C MET A 448 -2.51 -25.10 27.04
N ALA A 449 -3.25 -26.19 26.86
CA ALA A 449 -2.75 -27.52 27.18
C ALA A 449 -1.54 -27.90 26.30
N VAL A 450 -1.59 -27.60 24.99
CA VAL A 450 -0.47 -27.81 24.06
C VAL A 450 0.75 -26.98 24.47
N LEU A 451 0.54 -25.69 24.76
CA LEU A 451 1.62 -24.79 25.16
C LEU A 451 2.23 -25.18 26.52
N ARG A 452 1.43 -25.67 27.47
CA ARG A 452 1.91 -26.20 28.76
C ARG A 452 2.73 -27.46 28.58
N GLU A 453 2.27 -28.40 27.75
CA GLU A 453 3.04 -29.61 27.45
C GLU A 453 4.39 -29.26 26.81
N GLY A 454 4.45 -28.24 25.94
CA GLY A 454 5.70 -27.71 25.40
C GLY A 454 6.67 -27.21 26.47
N LEU A 455 6.19 -26.44 27.45
CA LEU A 455 7.00 -26.02 28.61
C LEU A 455 7.45 -27.23 29.44
N ASP A 456 6.58 -28.18 29.73
CA ASP A 456 6.92 -29.33 30.55
C ASP A 456 7.88 -30.29 29.83
N SER A 457 7.76 -30.45 28.52
CA SER A 457 8.72 -31.17 27.68
C SER A 457 10.10 -30.51 27.73
N ALA A 458 10.15 -29.18 27.61
CA ALA A 458 11.39 -28.43 27.72
C ALA A 458 12.01 -28.61 29.13
N ARG A 459 11.23 -28.58 30.21
CA ARG A 459 11.73 -28.88 31.57
C ARG A 459 12.31 -30.29 31.69
N ARG A 460 11.78 -31.26 30.95
CA ARG A 460 12.29 -32.65 30.91
C ARG A 460 13.49 -32.83 29.99
N GLY A 461 14.01 -31.75 29.38
CA GLY A 461 15.17 -31.81 28.49
C GLY A 461 14.84 -32.05 27.02
N SER A 462 13.57 -32.04 26.63
CA SER A 462 13.17 -32.23 25.23
C SER A 462 12.68 -30.92 24.62
N GLY A 463 13.42 -30.41 23.64
CA GLY A 463 13.05 -29.19 22.93
C GLY A 463 11.86 -29.41 21.99
N HIS A 464 11.11 -28.34 21.72
CA HIS A 464 9.90 -28.41 20.91
C HIS A 464 9.67 -27.09 20.16
N VAL A 465 9.01 -27.16 19.00
CA VAL A 465 8.56 -25.98 18.25
C VAL A 465 7.05 -26.04 18.09
N VAL A 466 6.35 -24.97 18.48
CA VAL A 466 4.93 -24.81 18.22
C VAL A 466 4.70 -23.63 17.29
N GLU A 467 4.04 -23.90 16.17
CA GLU A 467 3.56 -22.89 15.24
C GLU A 467 2.09 -22.57 15.55
N VAL A 468 1.82 -21.34 15.97
CA VAL A 468 0.48 -20.83 16.27
C VAL A 468 -0.08 -20.12 15.04
N VAL A 469 -1.01 -20.78 14.35
CA VAL A 469 -1.66 -20.27 13.14
C VAL A 469 -3.05 -19.79 13.46
N GLY A 470 -3.44 -18.62 12.95
CA GLY A 470 -4.84 -18.20 13.01
C GLY A 470 -5.09 -16.82 12.44
N GLU A 471 -6.37 -16.49 12.29
CA GLU A 471 -6.80 -15.21 11.76
C GLU A 471 -6.34 -14.01 12.62
N PRO A 472 -6.24 -12.81 12.05
CA PRO A 472 -6.00 -11.61 12.82
C PRO A 472 -7.06 -11.41 13.92
N GLY A 473 -6.64 -10.94 15.10
CA GLY A 473 -7.55 -10.72 16.24
C GLY A 473 -8.03 -11.97 16.99
N ILE A 474 -7.67 -13.18 16.53
CA ILE A 474 -8.12 -14.45 17.14
C ILE A 474 -7.57 -14.70 18.56
N GLY A 475 -6.57 -13.94 19.01
CA GLY A 475 -5.98 -14.06 20.36
C GLY A 475 -4.58 -14.66 20.43
N LYS A 476 -3.84 -14.76 19.30
CA LYS A 476 -2.47 -15.31 19.26
C LYS A 476 -1.50 -14.61 20.23
N SER A 477 -1.36 -13.29 20.17
CA SER A 477 -0.47 -12.56 21.08
C SER A 477 -0.88 -12.71 22.54
N ARG A 478 -2.18 -12.82 22.83
CA ARG A 478 -2.67 -13.10 24.18
C ARG A 478 -2.29 -14.50 24.67
N LEU A 479 -2.36 -15.52 23.82
CA LEU A 479 -1.87 -16.87 24.13
C LEU A 479 -0.38 -16.85 24.51
N LEU A 480 0.43 -16.04 23.81
CA LEU A 480 1.86 -15.91 24.12
C LEU A 480 2.12 -15.14 25.42
N GLU A 481 1.32 -14.12 25.74
CA GLU A 481 1.38 -13.44 27.04
C GLU A 481 1.11 -14.41 28.19
N GLU A 482 0.06 -15.23 28.08
CA GLU A 482 -0.26 -16.25 29.09
C GLU A 482 0.85 -17.32 29.18
N LEU A 483 1.41 -17.75 28.04
CA LEU A 483 2.55 -18.67 28.04
C LEU A 483 3.77 -18.07 28.76
N ARG A 484 4.11 -16.81 28.47
CA ARG A 484 5.25 -16.10 29.09
C ARG A 484 5.06 -15.98 30.60
N SER A 485 3.83 -15.76 31.09
CA SER A 485 3.53 -15.70 32.53
C SER A 485 3.73 -17.04 33.22
N MET A 486 3.49 -18.15 32.52
CA MET A 486 3.67 -19.52 33.01
C MET A 486 5.11 -20.04 32.94
N ALA A 487 5.97 -19.40 32.15
CA ALA A 487 7.35 -19.79 31.90
C ALA A 487 8.32 -19.47 33.06
N SER A 488 7.86 -19.49 34.32
CA SER A 488 8.71 -19.29 35.48
C SER A 488 9.86 -20.32 35.49
N GLY A 489 11.09 -19.82 35.63
CA GLY A 489 12.32 -20.61 35.58
C GLY A 489 12.94 -20.79 34.20
N PHE A 490 12.36 -20.22 33.15
CA PHE A 490 12.94 -20.18 31.80
C PHE A 490 13.68 -18.88 31.54
N SER A 491 14.77 -18.95 30.78
CA SER A 491 15.25 -17.75 30.08
C SER A 491 14.28 -17.43 28.94
N THR A 492 13.90 -16.17 28.77
CA THR A 492 12.93 -15.76 27.74
C THR A 492 13.60 -14.90 26.68
N TRP A 493 13.27 -15.19 25.42
CA TRP A 493 13.73 -14.45 24.26
C TRP A 493 12.53 -14.17 23.36
N ALA A 494 12.34 -12.90 22.95
CA ALA A 494 11.14 -12.48 22.24
C ALA A 494 11.48 -11.52 21.09
N THR A 495 10.89 -11.73 19.93
CA THR A 495 10.99 -10.84 18.76
C THR A 495 9.70 -10.88 17.94
N SER A 496 9.53 -9.91 17.04
CA SER A 496 8.36 -9.76 16.17
C SER A 496 8.81 -9.32 14.77
N CYS A 497 8.13 -9.77 13.72
CA CYS A 497 8.47 -9.41 12.33
C CYS A 497 7.51 -8.35 11.76
N ASP A 498 8.04 -7.38 11.00
CA ASP A 498 7.26 -6.38 10.25
C ASP A 498 7.42 -6.55 8.73
N VAL A 499 6.44 -6.09 7.96
CA VAL A 499 6.49 -5.90 6.50
C VAL A 499 7.76 -5.18 6.05
N TYR A 500 8.22 -4.17 6.77
CA TYR A 500 9.43 -3.42 6.40
C TYR A 500 10.73 -4.19 6.63
N ASP A 501 10.66 -5.26 7.43
CA ASP A 501 11.78 -6.12 7.76
C ASP A 501 11.91 -7.29 6.78
N SER A 502 10.81 -7.65 6.10
CA SER A 502 10.70 -8.84 5.24
C SER A 502 11.68 -8.92 4.07
N SER A 503 12.32 -7.80 3.70
CA SER A 503 13.36 -7.75 2.66
C SER A 503 14.78 -7.58 3.19
N THR A 504 14.96 -7.51 4.51
CA THR A 504 16.29 -7.36 5.13
C THR A 504 16.76 -8.71 5.66
N PRO A 505 17.84 -9.29 5.12
CA PRO A 505 18.30 -10.61 5.54
C PRO A 505 18.64 -10.68 7.04
N TYR A 506 18.21 -11.77 7.67
CA TYR A 506 18.42 -12.10 9.08
C TYR A 506 17.84 -11.09 10.07
N PHE A 507 16.93 -10.21 9.65
CA PHE A 507 16.48 -9.09 10.47
C PHE A 507 15.78 -9.54 11.76
N ALA A 508 14.94 -10.58 11.69
CA ALA A 508 14.22 -11.12 12.84
C ALA A 508 15.16 -11.57 13.97
N PHE A 509 16.37 -12.02 13.62
CA PHE A 509 17.42 -12.48 14.54
C PHE A 509 18.42 -11.38 14.92
N ARG A 510 18.58 -10.34 14.10
CA ARG A 510 19.63 -9.31 14.27
C ARG A 510 19.58 -8.60 15.61
N ARG A 511 18.45 -7.95 15.93
CA ARG A 511 18.31 -7.20 17.19
C ARG A 511 18.49 -8.11 18.40
N PRO A 512 17.84 -9.28 18.47
CA PRO A 512 17.97 -10.12 19.65
C PRO A 512 19.37 -10.77 19.78
N LEU A 513 20.06 -11.07 18.67
CA LEU A 513 21.47 -11.50 18.67
C LEU A 513 22.39 -10.40 19.23
N ARG A 514 22.22 -9.16 18.77
CA ARG A 514 22.98 -8.00 19.29
C ARG A 514 22.76 -7.81 20.79
N GLN A 515 21.54 -8.03 21.28
CA GLN A 515 21.24 -7.96 22.72
C GLN A 515 21.95 -9.04 23.54
N LEU A 516 22.08 -10.26 23.02
CA LEU A 516 22.81 -11.34 23.71
C LEU A 516 24.30 -11.03 23.89
N VAL A 517 24.90 -10.33 22.93
CA VAL A 517 26.32 -9.95 22.95
C VAL A 517 26.55 -8.59 23.65
N GLY A 518 25.51 -7.77 23.77
CA GLY A 518 25.60 -6.41 24.33
C GLY A 518 26.03 -5.34 23.33
N ILE A 519 25.77 -5.56 22.03
CA ILE A 519 26.09 -4.60 20.96
C ILE A 519 25.02 -3.51 20.89
N GLY A 520 25.42 -2.26 21.13
CA GLY A 520 24.56 -1.09 21.01
C GLY A 520 24.32 -0.66 19.56
N GLY A 521 23.16 -0.06 19.27
CA GLY A 521 22.77 0.35 17.91
C GLY A 521 23.46 1.62 17.39
N GLU A 522 24.07 2.43 18.25
CA GLU A 522 24.67 3.73 17.89
C GLU A 522 26.21 3.70 17.80
N GLU A 523 26.86 2.56 18.06
CA GLU A 523 28.31 2.45 17.98
C GLU A 523 28.78 2.28 16.52
N PRO A 524 29.97 2.78 16.13
CA PRO A 524 30.55 2.51 14.82
C PRO A 524 30.75 1.01 14.57
N GLN A 525 30.63 0.58 13.31
CA GLN A 525 30.70 -0.84 12.95
C GLN A 525 32.00 -1.50 13.43
N GLU A 526 33.14 -0.81 13.41
CA GLU A 526 34.40 -1.38 13.88
C GLU A 526 34.34 -1.79 15.35
N ARG A 527 33.67 -0.98 16.18
CA ARG A 527 33.52 -1.24 17.62
C ARG A 527 32.52 -2.37 17.89
N GLN A 528 31.46 -2.45 17.09
CA GLN A 528 30.51 -3.58 17.13
C GLN A 528 31.22 -4.90 16.78
N VAL A 529 32.09 -4.88 15.75
CA VAL A 529 32.91 -6.03 15.34
C VAL A 529 33.90 -6.45 16.41
N GLU A 530 34.60 -5.50 17.05
CA GLU A 530 35.51 -5.80 18.16
C GLU A 530 34.80 -6.43 19.35
N THR A 531 33.59 -5.94 19.66
CA THR A 531 32.75 -6.47 20.75
C THR A 531 32.33 -7.91 20.46
N LEU A 532 31.85 -8.19 19.24
CA LEU A 532 31.50 -9.55 18.83
C LEU A 532 32.73 -10.48 18.87
N ARG A 533 33.87 -10.03 18.36
CA ARG A 533 35.12 -10.81 18.36
C ARG A 533 35.58 -11.15 19.77
N ALA A 534 35.59 -10.17 20.68
CA ALA A 534 35.97 -10.37 22.08
C ALA A 534 35.03 -11.37 22.77
N PHE A 535 33.73 -11.23 22.55
CA PHE A 535 32.71 -12.12 23.11
C PHE A 535 32.90 -13.56 22.62
N VAL A 536 33.07 -13.77 21.31
CA VAL A 536 33.27 -15.10 20.72
C VAL A 536 34.56 -15.74 21.25
N ARG A 537 35.67 -15.00 21.29
CA ARG A 537 36.94 -15.50 21.83
C ARG A 537 36.86 -15.93 23.28
N GLU A 538 36.07 -15.24 24.10
CA GLU A 538 35.92 -15.56 25.52
C GLU A 538 34.96 -16.73 25.76
N ARG A 539 33.83 -16.78 25.03
CA ARG A 539 32.70 -17.65 25.34
C ARG A 539 32.62 -18.89 24.46
N ILE A 540 33.03 -18.80 23.19
CA ILE A 540 32.91 -19.86 22.17
C ILE A 540 34.13 -19.81 21.22
N PRO A 541 35.35 -20.07 21.71
CA PRO A 541 36.58 -19.89 20.93
C PRO A 541 36.62 -20.69 19.62
N GLU A 542 35.92 -21.82 19.55
CA GLU A 542 35.81 -22.66 18.36
C GLU A 542 35.16 -21.97 17.16
N LEU A 543 34.39 -20.88 17.38
CA LEU A 543 33.80 -20.10 16.29
C LEU A 543 34.68 -18.95 15.81
N GLU A 544 35.84 -18.69 16.43
CA GLU A 544 36.69 -17.55 16.07
C GLU A 544 37.20 -17.63 14.62
N SER A 545 37.52 -18.84 14.14
CA SER A 545 37.98 -19.04 12.76
C SER A 545 36.87 -18.86 11.72
N ARG A 546 35.60 -18.95 12.11
CA ARG A 546 34.41 -18.74 11.26
C ARG A 546 33.64 -17.47 11.60
N LEU A 547 34.24 -16.58 12.40
CA LEU A 547 33.64 -15.34 12.86
C LEU A 547 33.05 -14.47 11.74
N PRO A 548 33.66 -14.35 10.54
CA PRO A 548 33.05 -13.58 9.44
C PRO A 548 31.66 -14.06 9.03
N LEU A 549 31.40 -15.37 9.06
CA LEU A 549 30.09 -15.93 8.74
C LEU A 549 29.08 -15.65 9.86
N LEU A 550 29.50 -15.80 11.12
CA LEU A 550 28.67 -15.52 12.29
C LEU A 550 28.29 -14.04 12.40
N ALA A 551 29.11 -13.14 11.87
CA ALA A 551 28.85 -11.70 11.90
C ALA A 551 27.68 -11.27 10.98
N LEU A 552 27.37 -12.05 9.92
CA LEU A 552 26.36 -11.67 8.92
C LEU A 552 24.94 -11.53 9.53
N PRO A 553 24.43 -12.45 10.38
CA PRO A 553 23.15 -12.26 11.06
C PRO A 553 23.11 -11.07 12.02
N PHE A 554 24.26 -10.57 12.48
CA PHE A 554 24.35 -9.35 13.27
C PHE A 554 24.30 -8.09 12.40
N GLY A 555 24.28 -8.22 11.07
CA GLY A 555 24.43 -7.10 10.14
C GLY A 555 25.84 -6.49 10.20
N LEU A 556 26.86 -7.32 10.38
CA LEU A 556 28.26 -6.91 10.47
C LEU A 556 29.07 -7.61 9.37
N GLU A 557 29.98 -6.88 8.73
CA GLU A 557 30.85 -7.41 7.67
C GLU A 557 32.29 -7.46 8.17
N LEU A 558 32.93 -8.62 7.98
CA LEU A 558 34.33 -8.84 8.33
C LEU A 558 35.06 -9.47 7.13
N PRO A 559 36.36 -9.18 6.96
CA PRO A 559 37.20 -9.90 6.00
C PRO A 559 37.24 -11.40 6.31
N ASP A 560 37.33 -12.21 5.24
CA ASP A 560 37.48 -13.65 5.37
C ASP A 560 38.75 -14.05 6.13
N THR A 561 38.60 -15.09 6.94
CA THR A 561 39.70 -15.87 7.52
C THR A 561 40.21 -16.91 6.51
N ALA A 562 41.35 -17.54 6.80
CA ALA A 562 41.87 -18.64 5.97
C ALA A 562 40.94 -19.86 5.86
N GLU A 563 39.99 -20.03 6.79
CA GLU A 563 38.98 -21.10 6.75
C GLU A 563 37.77 -20.67 5.91
N THR A 564 37.24 -19.47 6.18
CA THR A 564 36.06 -18.97 5.45
C THR A 564 36.35 -18.65 3.99
N ALA A 565 37.57 -18.20 3.65
CA ALA A 565 38.02 -17.97 2.27
C ALA A 565 38.05 -19.24 1.40
N ARG A 566 38.09 -20.43 2.00
CA ARG A 566 38.11 -21.72 1.27
C ARG A 566 36.72 -22.25 0.93
N LEU A 567 35.68 -21.68 1.54
CA LEU A 567 34.31 -22.08 1.28
C LEU A 567 33.88 -21.61 -0.10
N THR A 568 33.19 -22.48 -0.85
CA THR A 568 32.60 -22.09 -2.13
C THR A 568 31.26 -21.38 -1.90
N ASP A 569 30.95 -20.38 -2.73
CA ASP A 569 29.74 -19.55 -2.61
C ASP A 569 28.44 -20.35 -2.42
N GLU A 570 28.35 -21.54 -3.04
CA GLU A 570 27.19 -22.43 -2.96
C GLU A 570 26.90 -22.90 -1.53
N PHE A 571 27.93 -23.23 -0.75
CA PHE A 571 27.77 -23.79 0.60
C PHE A 571 27.91 -22.75 1.72
N ARG A 572 28.26 -21.50 1.40
CA ARG A 572 28.47 -20.46 2.42
C ARG A 572 27.21 -20.13 3.20
N LYS A 573 26.04 -20.12 2.55
CA LYS A 573 24.75 -19.91 3.24
C LYS A 573 24.54 -20.97 4.33
N ASP A 574 24.69 -22.25 3.98
CA ASP A 574 24.55 -23.35 4.93
C ASP A 574 25.56 -23.22 6.07
N GLN A 575 26.78 -22.75 5.80
CA GLN A 575 27.78 -22.49 6.85
C GLN A 575 27.39 -21.32 7.77
N VAL A 576 26.78 -20.24 7.25
CA VAL A 576 26.25 -19.14 8.08
C VAL A 576 25.18 -19.64 9.05
N GLU A 577 24.24 -20.44 8.55
CA GLU A 577 23.20 -21.02 9.39
C GLU A 577 23.77 -21.99 10.43
N GLU A 578 24.87 -22.68 10.11
CA GLU A 578 25.54 -23.64 10.99
C GLU A 578 26.16 -22.93 12.17
N VAL A 579 27.05 -21.97 11.89
CA VAL A 579 27.77 -21.24 12.94
C VAL A 579 26.81 -20.47 13.82
N THR A 580 25.71 -19.95 13.25
CA THR A 580 24.67 -19.24 14.00
C THR A 580 23.87 -20.18 14.89
N THR A 581 23.53 -21.37 14.40
CA THR A 581 22.87 -22.42 15.18
C THR A 581 23.75 -22.90 16.33
N THR A 582 25.05 -23.12 16.08
CA THR A 582 26.04 -23.48 17.10
C THR A 582 26.19 -22.38 18.14
N PHE A 583 26.29 -21.12 17.71
CA PHE A 583 26.34 -19.95 18.60
C PHE A 583 25.13 -19.86 19.52
N LEU A 584 23.92 -19.95 18.97
CA LEU A 584 22.67 -19.94 19.74
C LEU A 584 22.58 -21.14 20.70
N SER A 585 23.02 -22.32 20.26
CA SER A 585 23.01 -23.53 21.10
C SER A 585 23.97 -23.42 22.29
N ALA A 586 25.12 -22.77 22.10
CA ALA A 586 26.10 -22.56 23.17
C ALA A 586 25.66 -21.48 24.18
N LEU A 587 24.94 -20.45 23.73
CA LEU A 587 24.56 -19.32 24.60
C LEU A 587 23.20 -19.43 25.26
N LEU A 588 22.22 -20.07 24.63
CA LEU A 588 20.88 -20.17 25.19
C LEU A 588 20.86 -21.24 26.29
N PRO A 589 20.71 -20.87 27.58
CA PRO A 589 20.74 -21.82 28.69
C PRO A 589 19.49 -22.70 28.69
N ALA A 590 19.63 -23.95 29.12
CA ALA A 590 18.51 -24.85 29.32
C ALA A 590 17.85 -24.61 30.71
N PRO A 591 16.52 -24.39 30.83
CA PRO A 591 15.53 -24.27 29.75
C PRO A 591 15.33 -22.82 29.24
N THR A 592 15.05 -22.67 27.94
CA THR A 592 14.79 -21.36 27.28
C THR A 592 13.46 -21.38 26.51
N LEU A 593 12.66 -20.32 26.64
CA LEU A 593 11.48 -20.03 25.85
C LEU A 593 11.80 -18.93 24.82
N VAL A 594 11.67 -19.26 23.54
CA VAL A 594 11.78 -18.33 22.42
C VAL A 594 10.40 -18.05 21.86
N THR A 595 10.06 -16.78 21.68
CA THR A 595 8.80 -16.36 21.06
C THR A 595 9.07 -15.46 19.86
N ILE A 596 8.53 -15.82 18.69
CA ILE A 596 8.67 -15.04 17.46
C ILE A 596 7.29 -14.73 16.89
N GLU A 597 6.89 -13.46 16.95
CA GLU A 597 5.56 -13.05 16.49
C GLU A 597 5.57 -12.62 15.01
N ASP A 598 4.45 -12.88 14.34
CA ASP A 598 4.16 -12.45 12.97
C ASP A 598 5.15 -12.96 11.90
N VAL A 599 5.57 -14.22 12.00
CA VAL A 599 6.58 -14.84 11.11
C VAL A 599 6.18 -14.95 9.64
N HIS A 600 4.95 -14.57 9.28
CA HIS A 600 4.51 -14.41 7.89
C HIS A 600 5.17 -13.22 7.17
N TRP A 601 5.78 -12.31 7.94
CA TRP A 601 6.62 -11.20 7.45
C TRP A 601 8.12 -11.47 7.63
N MET A 602 8.51 -12.67 8.08
CA MET A 602 9.92 -13.02 8.23
C MET A 602 10.62 -13.06 6.86
N ASP A 603 11.84 -12.55 6.79
CA ASP A 603 12.70 -12.69 5.61
C ASP A 603 13.09 -14.18 5.38
N GLU A 604 13.48 -14.54 4.15
CA GLU A 604 13.72 -15.94 3.79
C GLU A 604 15.00 -16.46 4.48
N ALA A 605 16.03 -15.62 4.60
CA ALA A 605 17.26 -15.97 5.31
C ALA A 605 17.00 -16.30 6.80
N SER A 606 16.18 -15.50 7.49
CA SER A 606 15.69 -15.81 8.85
C SER A 606 14.81 -17.06 8.88
N THR A 607 13.97 -17.27 7.87
CA THR A 607 13.08 -18.43 7.75
C THR A 607 13.89 -19.73 7.66
N ASP A 608 14.93 -19.75 6.84
CA ASP A 608 15.81 -20.91 6.69
C ASP A 608 16.62 -21.19 7.96
N LEU A 609 17.16 -20.15 8.60
CA LEU A 609 17.80 -20.28 9.91
C LEU A 609 16.84 -20.88 10.96
N LEU A 610 15.58 -20.42 11.00
CA LEU A 610 14.56 -20.96 11.90
C LEU A 610 14.20 -22.42 11.57
N ARG A 611 14.09 -22.79 10.28
CA ARG A 611 13.91 -24.19 9.85
C ARG A 611 15.05 -25.06 10.32
N ARG A 612 16.29 -24.58 10.23
CA ARG A 612 17.46 -25.30 10.74
C ARG A 612 17.41 -25.45 12.25
N LEU A 613 17.17 -24.36 12.98
CA LEU A 613 17.02 -24.39 14.45
C LEU A 613 15.92 -25.37 14.88
N ALA A 614 14.81 -25.45 14.14
CA ALA A 614 13.73 -26.39 14.40
C ALA A 614 14.17 -27.85 14.23
N ARG A 615 15.06 -28.16 13.29
CA ARG A 615 15.60 -29.52 13.08
C ARG A 615 16.65 -29.90 14.12
N THR A 616 17.41 -28.92 14.63
CA THR A 616 18.51 -29.14 15.57
C THR A 616 18.13 -28.80 17.01
N ILE A 617 16.84 -28.71 17.32
CA ILE A 617 16.35 -28.24 18.63
C ILE A 617 16.62 -29.29 19.72
N GLY A 618 17.79 -29.18 20.36
CA GLY A 618 18.23 -30.02 21.48
C GLY A 618 17.91 -29.44 22.87
N GLU A 619 18.15 -30.26 23.90
CA GLU A 619 18.08 -30.01 25.36
C GLU A 619 17.33 -28.75 25.82
N ALA A 620 16.04 -28.92 26.17
CA ALA A 620 15.22 -27.99 26.95
C ALA A 620 14.86 -26.62 26.33
N ARG A 621 14.80 -26.49 25.00
CA ARG A 621 14.40 -25.23 24.32
C ARG A 621 12.99 -25.31 23.75
N PHE A 622 12.13 -24.35 24.09
CA PHE A 622 10.78 -24.25 23.54
C PHE A 622 10.66 -23.03 22.64
N VAL A 623 10.39 -23.22 21.35
CA VAL A 623 10.16 -22.13 20.39
C VAL A 623 8.69 -22.05 20.05
N VAL A 624 8.10 -20.86 20.19
CA VAL A 624 6.72 -20.60 19.78
C VAL A 624 6.69 -19.48 18.77
N VAL A 625 6.13 -19.76 17.59
CA VAL A 625 6.03 -18.78 16.51
C VAL A 625 4.57 -18.48 16.20
N THR A 626 4.23 -17.25 15.81
CA THR A 626 2.86 -16.90 15.38
C THR A 626 2.81 -16.48 13.93
N ARG A 627 1.79 -16.95 13.19
CA ARG A 627 1.52 -16.47 11.83
C ARG A 627 0.03 -16.36 11.52
N ARG A 628 -0.25 -15.60 10.44
CA ARG A 628 -1.53 -15.65 9.73
C ARG A 628 -1.56 -16.90 8.85
N ASP A 629 -2.76 -17.32 8.42
CA ASP A 629 -2.89 -18.47 7.53
C ASP A 629 -2.61 -18.10 6.07
N VAL A 630 -1.36 -17.69 5.82
CA VAL A 630 -0.82 -17.30 4.51
C VAL A 630 0.45 -18.10 4.23
N GLY A 631 0.78 -18.27 2.95
CA GLY A 631 1.94 -19.07 2.51
C GLY A 631 3.28 -18.32 2.47
N THR A 632 3.42 -17.19 3.17
CA THR A 632 4.66 -16.39 3.21
C THR A 632 5.36 -16.53 4.56
N GLY A 633 6.68 -16.34 4.58
CA GLY A 633 7.51 -16.45 5.77
C GLY A 633 7.67 -17.88 6.28
N PHE A 634 7.88 -18.05 7.58
CA PHE A 634 8.04 -19.39 8.17
C PHE A 634 6.72 -20.17 8.17
N VAL A 635 6.74 -21.35 7.56
CA VAL A 635 5.66 -22.34 7.55
C VAL A 635 6.20 -23.65 8.10
N GLY A 636 5.64 -24.10 9.23
CA GLY A 636 6.06 -25.32 9.92
C GLY A 636 5.48 -26.62 9.34
N GLU A 637 4.46 -26.52 8.50
CA GLU A 637 3.74 -27.66 7.93
C GLU A 637 4.69 -28.56 7.10
N GLY A 638 4.79 -29.84 7.48
CA GLY A 638 5.71 -30.81 6.87
C GLY A 638 7.05 -31.00 7.59
N LEU A 639 7.32 -30.25 8.67
CA LEU A 639 8.50 -30.47 9.52
C LEU A 639 8.15 -31.38 10.71
N GLU A 640 8.83 -32.51 10.85
CA GLU A 640 8.56 -33.50 11.91
C GLU A 640 8.72 -32.95 13.34
N SER A 641 9.57 -31.93 13.52
CA SER A 641 9.85 -31.32 14.82
C SER A 641 8.93 -30.15 15.19
N VAL A 642 7.94 -29.81 14.34
CA VAL A 642 7.05 -28.66 14.53
C VAL A 642 5.61 -29.11 14.73
N THR A 643 5.02 -28.73 15.86
CA THR A 643 3.58 -28.89 16.10
C THR A 643 2.84 -27.67 15.58
N VAL A 644 2.00 -27.86 14.56
CA VAL A 644 1.14 -26.80 14.03
C VAL A 644 -0.18 -26.74 14.82
N MET A 645 -0.37 -25.67 15.59
CA MET A 645 -1.57 -25.39 16.36
C MET A 645 -2.42 -24.32 15.67
N ARG A 646 -3.54 -24.74 15.08
CA ARG A 646 -4.51 -23.83 14.43
C ARG A 646 -5.54 -23.33 15.44
N VAL A 647 -5.43 -22.06 15.82
CA VAL A 647 -6.31 -21.40 16.78
C VAL A 647 -7.68 -21.19 16.16
N GLN A 648 -8.69 -21.83 16.74
CA GLN A 648 -10.08 -21.71 16.26
C GLN A 648 -10.74 -20.45 16.85
N PRO A 649 -11.84 -19.96 16.24
CA PRO A 649 -12.70 -19.00 16.89
C PRO A 649 -13.23 -19.54 18.23
N LEU A 650 -13.54 -18.64 19.16
CA LEU A 650 -14.21 -19.00 20.41
C LEU A 650 -15.55 -19.65 20.10
N ASP A 651 -15.89 -20.71 20.83
CA ASP A 651 -17.24 -21.25 20.78
C ASP A 651 -18.25 -20.24 21.35
N ALA A 652 -19.54 -20.49 21.09
CA ALA A 652 -20.60 -19.57 21.48
C ALA A 652 -20.66 -19.35 23.01
N ALA A 653 -20.28 -20.33 23.82
CA ALA A 653 -20.32 -20.23 25.28
C ALA A 653 -19.18 -19.34 25.80
N ALA A 654 -17.95 -19.55 25.30
CA ALA A 654 -16.79 -18.73 25.64
C ALA A 654 -16.92 -17.30 25.12
N ALA A 655 -17.44 -17.11 23.91
CA ALA A 655 -17.73 -15.79 23.35
C ALA A 655 -18.80 -15.06 24.17
N ALA A 656 -19.88 -15.72 24.56
CA ALA A 656 -20.91 -15.14 25.42
C ALA A 656 -20.37 -14.80 26.82
N ALA A 657 -19.51 -15.64 27.41
CA ALA A 657 -18.86 -15.35 28.69
C ALA A 657 -17.97 -14.10 28.60
N MET A 658 -17.14 -13.99 27.54
CA MET A 658 -16.31 -12.82 27.29
C MET A 658 -17.14 -11.54 27.13
N LEU A 659 -18.26 -11.61 26.41
CA LEU A 659 -19.20 -10.48 26.29
C LEU A 659 -19.84 -10.11 27.62
N SER A 660 -20.28 -11.09 28.41
CA SER A 660 -20.97 -10.85 29.68
C SER A 660 -20.07 -10.08 30.65
N GLU A 661 -18.79 -10.41 30.69
CA GLU A 661 -17.81 -9.70 31.52
C GLU A 661 -17.49 -8.32 30.96
N ALA A 662 -17.20 -8.22 29.65
CA ALA A 662 -16.97 -6.93 29.00
C ALA A 662 -18.20 -5.99 29.05
N THR A 663 -19.37 -6.53 29.37
CA THR A 663 -20.63 -5.79 29.48
C THR A 663 -21.20 -5.69 30.90
N GLU A 664 -20.42 -6.02 31.93
CA GLU A 664 -20.91 -6.09 33.32
C GLU A 664 -21.59 -4.78 33.80
N ASP A 665 -21.00 -3.61 33.48
CA ASP A 665 -21.56 -2.30 33.85
C ASP A 665 -22.84 -1.90 33.08
N ALA A 666 -23.10 -2.55 31.95
CA ALA A 666 -24.25 -2.27 31.09
C ALA A 666 -24.65 -3.57 30.34
N PRO A 667 -25.38 -4.48 31.01
CA PRO A 667 -25.64 -5.82 30.50
C PRO A 667 -26.46 -5.79 29.21
N LEU A 668 -26.03 -6.57 28.22
CA LEU A 668 -26.77 -6.77 26.97
C LEU A 668 -27.88 -7.80 27.14
N ALA A 669 -28.98 -7.66 26.38
CA ALA A 669 -30.03 -8.67 26.38
C ALA A 669 -29.55 -9.96 25.68
N PRO A 670 -30.11 -11.14 26.02
CA PRO A 670 -29.62 -12.43 25.50
C PRO A 670 -29.62 -12.56 23.97
N HIS A 671 -30.60 -11.95 23.31
CA HIS A 671 -30.68 -11.93 21.84
C HIS A 671 -29.60 -11.03 21.22
N GLU A 672 -29.21 -9.96 21.91
CA GLU A 672 -28.14 -9.06 21.48
C GLU A 672 -26.78 -9.72 21.62
N MET A 673 -26.53 -10.40 22.74
CA MET A 673 -25.33 -11.21 22.92
C MET A 673 -25.22 -12.28 21.83
N THR A 674 -26.32 -12.98 21.53
CA THR A 674 -26.35 -14.02 20.48
C THR A 674 -26.00 -13.42 19.11
N ALA A 675 -26.58 -12.29 18.76
CA ALA A 675 -26.31 -11.60 17.49
C ALA A 675 -24.85 -11.11 17.38
N LEU A 676 -24.27 -10.59 18.46
CA LEU A 676 -22.86 -10.18 18.50
C LEU A 676 -21.90 -11.37 18.38
N VAL A 677 -22.20 -12.50 19.05
CA VAL A 677 -21.44 -13.74 18.94
C VAL A 677 -21.50 -14.27 17.50
N GLU A 678 -22.69 -14.38 16.92
CA GLU A 678 -22.88 -14.82 15.53
C GLU A 678 -22.14 -13.90 14.54
N ARG A 679 -22.29 -12.58 14.69
CA ARG A 679 -21.64 -11.60 13.79
C ARG A 679 -20.13 -11.61 13.94
N SER A 680 -19.61 -11.77 15.16
CA SER A 680 -18.17 -11.88 15.40
C SER A 680 -17.54 -13.14 14.81
N GLY A 681 -18.36 -14.17 14.54
CA GLY A 681 -17.91 -15.51 14.20
C GLY A 681 -17.00 -16.14 15.27
N GLY A 682 -17.09 -15.69 16.53
CA GLY A 682 -16.21 -16.13 17.63
C GLY A 682 -14.83 -15.47 17.65
N ASN A 683 -14.58 -14.43 16.85
CA ASN A 683 -13.30 -13.71 16.89
C ASN A 683 -13.24 -12.74 18.10
N PRO A 684 -12.33 -12.93 19.08
CA PRO A 684 -12.31 -12.15 20.33
C PRO A 684 -12.13 -10.64 20.11
N LEU A 685 -11.24 -10.24 19.20
CA LEU A 685 -11.01 -8.82 18.91
C LEU A 685 -12.26 -8.21 18.26
N PHE A 686 -12.88 -8.93 17.33
CA PHE A 686 -14.11 -8.47 16.69
C PHE A 686 -15.24 -8.34 17.69
N LEU A 687 -15.41 -9.36 18.54
CA LEU A 687 -16.45 -9.44 19.55
C LEU A 687 -16.35 -8.27 20.54
N LYS A 688 -15.14 -7.95 21.02
CA LYS A 688 -14.90 -6.76 21.87
C LYS A 688 -15.26 -5.46 21.13
N ALA A 689 -14.88 -5.37 19.87
CA ALA A 689 -15.10 -4.19 19.07
C ALA A 689 -16.60 -3.99 18.76
N LEU A 690 -17.33 -5.08 18.48
CA LEU A 690 -18.79 -5.11 18.34
C LEU A 690 -19.50 -4.76 19.66
N ALA A 691 -19.02 -5.24 20.81
CA ALA A 691 -19.57 -4.88 22.12
C ALA A 691 -19.41 -3.39 22.42
N ALA A 692 -18.23 -2.83 22.16
CA ALA A 692 -17.96 -1.41 22.30
C ALA A 692 -18.83 -0.56 21.34
N ALA A 693 -18.97 -1.00 20.09
CA ALA A 693 -19.82 -0.33 19.10
C ALA A 693 -21.32 -0.47 19.42
N ALA A 694 -21.79 -1.61 19.94
CA ALA A 694 -23.17 -1.81 20.39
C ALA A 694 -23.51 -0.88 21.55
N ARG A 695 -22.60 -0.72 22.51
CA ARG A 695 -22.70 0.25 23.60
C ARG A 695 -22.81 1.70 23.10
N ALA A 696 -22.13 2.06 22.01
CA ALA A 696 -22.13 3.41 21.45
C ALA A 696 -23.36 3.72 20.55
N ALA A 697 -23.78 2.73 19.73
CA ALA A 697 -24.79 2.90 18.69
C ALA A 697 -26.22 2.62 19.16
N GLY A 698 -26.42 1.82 20.22
CA GLY A 698 -27.75 1.46 20.73
C GLY A 698 -28.59 0.55 19.81
N SER A 699 -28.05 0.13 18.66
CA SER A 699 -28.68 -0.81 17.72
C SER A 699 -27.63 -1.76 17.12
N LEU A 700 -28.04 -3.02 16.91
CA LEU A 700 -27.20 -4.08 16.36
C LEU A 700 -27.15 -4.07 14.83
N ASP A 701 -28.10 -3.44 14.14
CA ASP A 701 -28.19 -3.48 12.67
C ASP A 701 -27.06 -2.69 11.98
N ASP A 702 -26.32 -1.89 12.75
CA ASP A 702 -25.35 -0.91 12.26
C ASP A 702 -23.90 -1.27 12.52
N LEU A 703 -23.69 -2.40 13.20
CA LEU A 703 -22.35 -2.83 13.56
C LEU A 703 -21.61 -3.37 12.34
N PRO A 704 -20.34 -2.98 12.13
CA PRO A 704 -19.53 -3.42 10.99
C PRO A 704 -19.49 -4.95 10.87
N ASP A 705 -19.44 -5.45 9.64
CA ASP A 705 -19.37 -6.90 9.36
C ASP A 705 -17.94 -7.47 9.44
N SER A 706 -16.94 -6.65 9.77
CA SER A 706 -15.54 -7.07 9.89
C SER A 706 -14.76 -6.28 10.94
N ILE A 707 -13.69 -6.89 11.47
CA ILE A 707 -12.74 -6.28 12.42
C ILE A 707 -12.11 -5.01 11.83
N GLU A 708 -11.69 -5.07 10.57
CA GLU A 708 -11.13 -3.94 9.84
C GLU A 708 -12.15 -2.79 9.74
N GLY A 709 -13.42 -3.12 9.54
CA GLY A 709 -14.53 -2.17 9.56
C GLY A 709 -14.70 -1.51 10.93
N VAL A 710 -14.56 -2.25 12.04
CA VAL A 710 -14.65 -1.65 13.38
C VAL A 710 -13.45 -0.76 13.69
N ILE A 711 -12.23 -1.20 13.39
CA ILE A 711 -11.02 -0.40 13.58
C ILE A 711 -11.10 0.87 12.73
N THR A 712 -11.56 0.76 11.47
CA THR A 712 -11.77 1.92 10.60
C THR A 712 -12.78 2.89 11.20
N ALA A 713 -13.92 2.39 11.70
CA ALA A 713 -14.93 3.23 12.36
C ALA A 713 -14.39 3.94 13.60
N GLN A 714 -13.57 3.26 14.42
CA GLN A 714 -12.91 3.85 15.59
C GLN A 714 -11.88 4.92 15.20
N ILE A 715 -11.08 4.67 14.15
CA ILE A 715 -10.15 5.67 13.60
C ILE A 715 -10.92 6.87 13.04
N ASP A 716 -12.10 6.64 12.45
CA ASP A 716 -12.91 7.70 11.85
C ASP A 716 -13.57 8.61 12.89
N GLN A 717 -13.76 8.14 14.13
CA GLN A 717 -14.21 8.93 15.29
C GLN A 717 -13.11 9.85 15.85
N LEU A 718 -11.84 9.64 15.49
CA LEU A 718 -10.76 10.54 15.90
C LEU A 718 -10.94 11.93 15.31
N ARG A 719 -10.49 12.95 16.05
CA ARG A 719 -10.41 14.33 15.54
C ARG A 719 -9.63 14.35 14.22
N PRO A 720 -10.01 15.18 13.22
CA PRO A 720 -9.41 15.14 11.87
C PRO A 720 -7.88 15.15 11.86
N ARG A 721 -7.28 15.94 12.75
CA ARG A 721 -5.82 16.01 12.93
C ARG A 721 -5.22 14.70 13.44
N ASP A 722 -5.77 14.12 14.51
CA ASP A 722 -5.25 12.89 15.13
C ASP A 722 -5.44 11.68 14.20
N ARG A 723 -6.58 11.66 13.49
CA ARG A 723 -6.85 10.69 12.42
C ARG A 723 -5.80 10.76 11.32
N THR A 724 -5.47 11.97 10.86
CA THR A 724 -4.45 12.19 9.83
C THR A 724 -3.07 11.77 10.32
N LEU A 725 -2.71 12.13 11.56
CA LEU A 725 -1.45 11.72 12.18
C LEU A 725 -1.31 10.19 12.23
N LEU A 726 -2.32 9.48 12.72
CA LEU A 726 -2.32 8.03 12.82
C LEU A 726 -2.22 7.36 11.43
N ARG A 727 -2.99 7.85 10.45
CA ARG A 727 -2.94 7.36 9.06
C ARG A 727 -1.57 7.62 8.42
N TYR A 728 -0.99 8.79 8.58
CA TYR A 728 0.30 9.11 7.98
C TYR A 728 1.44 8.33 8.63
N ALA A 729 1.41 8.18 9.95
CA ALA A 729 2.39 7.39 10.70
C ALA A 729 2.42 5.91 10.30
N SER A 730 1.32 5.37 9.75
CA SER A 730 1.26 3.99 9.28
C SER A 730 2.26 3.66 8.14
N VAL A 731 2.74 4.68 7.42
CA VAL A 731 3.75 4.57 6.36
C VAL A 731 5.17 4.36 6.92
N LEU A 732 5.39 4.66 8.20
CA LEU A 732 6.71 4.60 8.85
C LEU A 732 7.08 3.21 9.38
N GLY A 733 6.11 2.32 9.61
CA GLY A 733 6.35 1.08 10.37
C GLY A 733 5.23 0.72 11.31
N SER A 734 5.23 -0.52 11.81
CA SER A 734 4.51 -0.85 13.05
C SER A 734 5.20 -0.24 14.28
N SER A 735 6.51 0.04 14.18
CA SER A 735 7.33 0.66 15.22
C SER A 735 8.30 1.64 14.58
N PHE A 736 8.38 2.86 15.09
CA PHE A 736 9.28 3.91 14.57
C PHE A 736 9.66 4.90 15.68
N PRO A 737 10.84 5.54 15.59
CA PRO A 737 11.22 6.55 16.57
C PRO A 737 10.41 7.84 16.33
N ASP A 738 9.95 8.49 17.40
CA ASP A 738 9.11 9.69 17.31
C ASP A 738 9.80 10.83 16.53
N ARG A 739 11.12 10.96 16.64
CA ARG A 739 11.94 11.88 15.82
C ARG A 739 11.73 11.73 14.32
N LEU A 740 11.60 10.51 13.82
CA LEU A 740 11.36 10.25 12.39
C LEU A 740 9.95 10.70 12.00
N ALA A 741 8.95 10.44 12.85
CA ALA A 741 7.60 10.93 12.62
C ALA A 741 7.56 12.46 12.58
N TYR A 742 8.30 13.17 13.45
CA TYR A 742 8.42 14.62 13.36
C TYR A 742 9.11 15.07 12.06
N ALA A 743 10.23 14.45 11.71
CA ALA A 743 11.00 14.82 10.52
C ALA A 743 10.19 14.68 9.23
N VAL A 744 9.43 13.58 9.09
CA VAL A 744 8.62 13.29 7.91
C VAL A 744 7.32 14.09 7.91
N LEU A 745 6.60 14.12 9.03
CA LEU A 745 5.20 14.58 9.04
C LEU A 745 5.04 16.07 9.37
N SER A 746 6.07 16.75 9.89
CA SER A 746 5.99 18.18 10.25
C SER A 746 5.74 19.12 9.06
N SER A 747 6.10 18.70 7.85
CA SER A 747 5.81 19.41 6.61
C SER A 747 4.31 19.36 6.24
N GLU A 748 3.60 18.32 6.69
CA GLU A 748 2.20 18.07 6.36
C GLU A 748 1.26 18.41 7.52
N LEU A 749 1.73 18.30 8.76
CA LEU A 749 0.95 18.49 9.98
C LEU A 749 1.69 19.41 10.95
N ALA A 750 1.04 20.51 11.33
CA ALA A 750 1.58 21.45 12.32
C ALA A 750 1.49 20.89 13.76
N ASP A 751 2.40 21.36 14.63
CA ASP A 751 2.43 21.13 16.08
C ASP A 751 2.47 19.67 16.54
N ILE A 752 3.01 18.74 15.74
CA ILE A 752 3.19 17.36 16.19
C ILE A 752 4.20 17.36 17.34
N GLY A 753 3.81 16.80 18.49
CA GLY A 753 4.68 16.66 19.66
C GLY A 753 4.38 15.39 20.46
N PRO A 754 5.12 15.11 21.54
CA PRO A 754 4.94 13.88 22.31
C PRO A 754 3.51 13.74 22.87
N GLN A 755 2.84 14.87 23.10
CA GLN A 755 1.44 14.92 23.54
C GLN A 755 0.45 14.43 22.48
N SER A 756 0.78 14.53 21.20
CA SER A 756 -0.08 14.07 20.10
C SER A 756 -0.34 12.56 20.19
N TRP A 757 0.68 11.78 20.58
CA TRP A 757 0.56 10.33 20.76
C TRP A 757 -0.28 9.95 21.98
N ARG A 758 -0.36 10.82 22.99
CA ARG A 758 -1.16 10.57 24.20
C ARG A 758 -2.66 10.55 23.89
N TYR A 759 -3.12 11.34 22.92
CA TYR A 759 -4.49 11.30 22.42
C TYR A 759 -4.81 10.08 21.56
N LEU A 760 -3.77 9.32 21.16
CA LEU A 760 -3.86 8.12 20.35
C LEU A 760 -3.52 6.85 21.15
N SER A 761 -3.54 6.89 22.49
CA SER A 761 -3.12 5.78 23.36
C SER A 761 -3.90 4.48 23.15
N ALA A 762 -5.13 4.56 22.64
CA ALA A 762 -5.93 3.40 22.25
C ALA A 762 -5.39 2.68 21.00
N PHE A 763 -4.57 3.36 20.18
CA PHE A 763 -4.09 2.88 18.87
C PHE A 763 -2.57 2.70 18.83
N VAL A 764 -1.83 3.47 19.62
CA VAL A 764 -0.37 3.42 19.70
C VAL A 764 0.12 3.49 21.14
N THR A 765 1.27 2.89 21.39
CA THR A 765 2.03 3.01 22.64
C THR A 765 3.33 3.75 22.36
N ARG A 766 3.81 4.54 23.33
CA ARG A 766 5.11 5.20 23.25
C ARG A 766 5.95 4.77 24.44
N ASP A 767 7.14 4.22 24.16
CA ASP A 767 8.05 3.80 25.22
C ASP A 767 8.89 4.97 25.77
N ALA A 768 9.64 4.69 26.85
CA ALA A 768 10.50 5.68 27.50
C ALA A 768 11.66 6.16 26.60
N ALA A 769 12.05 5.36 25.60
CA ALA A 769 13.10 5.68 24.64
C ALA A 769 12.58 6.54 23.46
N GLY A 770 11.29 6.88 23.43
CA GLY A 770 10.69 7.69 22.36
C GLY A 770 10.28 6.90 21.13
N THR A 771 10.22 5.57 21.21
CA THR A 771 9.70 4.74 20.12
C THR A 771 8.18 4.66 20.21
N VAL A 772 7.50 4.92 19.10
CA VAL A 772 6.05 4.74 18.95
C VAL A 772 5.79 3.40 18.29
N ARG A 773 4.85 2.62 18.83
CA ARG A 773 4.44 1.32 18.31
C ARG A 773 2.92 1.24 18.17
N PHE A 774 2.43 0.81 17.02
CA PHE A 774 1.01 0.50 16.84
C PHE A 774 0.59 -0.63 17.79
N ALA A 775 -0.57 -0.51 18.42
CA ALA A 775 -1.08 -1.48 19.37
C ALA A 775 -1.16 -2.90 18.77
N ASN A 776 -1.44 -3.00 17.48
CA ASN A 776 -1.29 -4.21 16.68
C ASN A 776 -1.19 -3.88 15.18
N ALA A 777 -0.80 -4.88 14.38
CA ALA A 777 -0.66 -4.74 12.92
C ALA A 777 -1.97 -4.37 12.21
N LEU A 778 -3.15 -4.82 12.71
CA LEU A 778 -4.44 -4.48 12.10
C LEU A 778 -4.77 -2.99 12.19
N VAL A 779 -4.40 -2.32 13.30
CA VAL A 779 -4.58 -0.87 13.43
C VAL A 779 -3.75 -0.14 12.39
N ARG A 780 -2.47 -0.53 12.24
CA ARG A 780 -1.60 0.03 11.20
C ARG A 780 -2.16 -0.23 9.80
N ASP A 781 -2.58 -1.46 9.52
CA ASP A 781 -3.09 -1.88 8.21
C ASP A 781 -4.40 -1.16 7.86
N ALA A 782 -5.31 -0.98 8.82
CA ALA A 782 -6.53 -0.19 8.64
C ALA A 782 -6.21 1.30 8.41
N ALA A 783 -5.27 1.87 9.17
CA ALA A 783 -4.83 3.26 9.03
C ALA A 783 -4.14 3.50 7.67
N TYR A 784 -3.24 2.59 7.25
CA TYR A 784 -2.57 2.63 5.94
C TYR A 784 -3.56 2.40 4.79
N GLY A 785 -4.46 1.44 4.97
CA GLY A 785 -5.57 1.12 4.07
C GLY A 785 -6.50 2.31 3.84
N ALA A 786 -6.60 3.21 4.80
CA ALA A 786 -7.37 4.45 4.74
C ALA A 786 -6.73 5.58 3.94
N LEU A 787 -5.44 5.47 3.60
CA LEU A 787 -4.77 6.43 2.72
C LEU A 787 -5.12 6.19 1.25
N SER A 788 -5.32 7.27 0.51
CA SER A 788 -5.40 7.27 -0.95
C SER A 788 -4.11 6.76 -1.60
N PHE A 789 -4.18 6.17 -2.80
CA PHE A 789 -2.97 5.68 -3.48
C PHE A 789 -1.99 6.81 -3.78
N ARG A 790 -2.53 7.97 -4.19
CA ARG A 790 -1.74 9.19 -4.38
C ARG A 790 -1.03 9.61 -3.09
N ARG A 791 -1.73 9.62 -1.95
CA ARG A 791 -1.10 10.00 -0.68
C ARG A 791 -0.05 9.01 -0.23
N ARG A 792 -0.28 7.70 -0.40
CA ARG A 792 0.75 6.68 -0.11
C ARG A 792 2.02 6.97 -0.90
N ARG A 793 1.92 7.29 -2.19
CA ARG A 793 3.08 7.63 -3.02
C ARG A 793 3.82 8.86 -2.49
N VAL A 794 3.08 9.92 -2.13
CA VAL A 794 3.66 11.15 -1.55
C VAL A 794 4.35 10.86 -0.22
N LEU A 795 3.69 10.17 0.70
CA LEU A 795 4.27 9.85 2.01
C LEU A 795 5.48 8.93 1.87
N HIS A 796 5.44 7.91 0.99
CA HIS A 796 6.61 7.07 0.74
C HIS A 796 7.79 7.87 0.16
N ALA A 797 7.53 8.88 -0.67
CA ALA A 797 8.56 9.79 -1.18
C ALA A 797 9.19 10.61 -0.04
N ILE A 798 8.37 11.26 0.78
CA ILE A 798 8.84 12.08 1.91
C ILE A 798 9.65 11.23 2.89
N VAL A 799 9.18 10.02 3.22
CA VAL A 799 9.90 9.11 4.13
C VAL A 799 11.24 8.70 3.52
N GLY A 800 11.26 8.27 2.25
CA GLY A 800 12.50 7.88 1.57
C GLY A 800 13.51 9.03 1.50
N GLU A 801 13.07 10.23 1.14
CA GLU A 801 13.93 11.43 1.07
C GLU A 801 14.45 11.86 2.45
N THR A 802 13.64 11.70 3.49
CA THR A 802 14.04 12.02 4.87
C THR A 802 15.10 11.04 5.36
N LEU A 803 14.88 9.73 5.16
CA LEU A 803 15.85 8.69 5.52
C LEU A 803 17.17 8.87 4.76
N GLU A 804 17.09 9.11 3.45
CA GLU A 804 18.27 9.37 2.60
C GLU A 804 19.07 10.59 3.07
N ARG A 805 18.39 11.66 3.52
CA ARG A 805 19.05 12.89 3.99
C ARG A 805 19.65 12.75 5.40
N GLU A 806 19.01 11.98 6.28
CA GLU A 806 19.46 11.82 7.68
C GLU A 806 20.53 10.73 7.84
N ALA A 807 20.68 9.83 6.86
CA ALA A 807 21.70 8.80 6.89
C ALA A 807 23.11 9.38 6.69
N THR A 808 24.07 8.95 7.52
CA THR A 808 25.49 9.22 7.30
C THR A 808 25.98 8.57 6.00
N ASP A 809 25.53 7.35 5.76
CA ASP A 809 25.67 6.62 4.50
C ASP A 809 24.31 6.02 4.10
N PRO A 810 23.61 6.56 3.08
CA PRO A 810 22.34 6.03 2.62
C PRO A 810 22.41 4.58 2.13
N ASP A 811 23.57 4.13 1.64
CA ASP A 811 23.73 2.78 1.10
C ASP A 811 23.69 1.71 2.22
N GLU A 812 23.82 2.09 3.50
CA GLU A 812 23.55 1.21 4.66
C GLU A 812 22.06 0.94 4.90
N GLN A 813 21.17 1.76 4.34
CA GLN A 813 19.72 1.63 4.45
C GLN A 813 19.07 1.30 3.10
N ALA A 814 19.86 0.80 2.14
CA ALA A 814 19.45 0.59 0.77
C ALA A 814 18.18 -0.28 0.63
N GLU A 815 18.00 -1.29 1.50
CA GLU A 815 16.83 -2.18 1.51
C GLU A 815 15.53 -1.40 1.76
N LEU A 816 15.55 -0.52 2.77
CA LEU A 816 14.41 0.31 3.17
C LEU A 816 14.18 1.43 2.14
N LEU A 817 15.24 2.12 1.71
CA LEU A 817 15.17 3.18 0.69
C LEU A 817 14.64 2.64 -0.64
N SER A 818 15.11 1.46 -1.07
CA SER A 818 14.62 0.76 -2.25
C SER A 818 13.09 0.58 -2.21
N MET A 819 12.52 0.19 -1.06
CA MET A 819 11.07 0.03 -0.91
C MET A 819 10.32 1.36 -0.95
N HIS A 820 10.77 2.38 -0.22
CA HIS A 820 10.11 3.70 -0.22
C HIS A 820 10.14 4.37 -1.59
N PHE A 821 11.27 4.32 -2.31
CA PHE A 821 11.37 4.89 -3.65
C PHE A 821 10.59 4.10 -4.69
N TYR A 822 10.51 2.77 -4.55
CA TYR A 822 9.66 1.94 -5.40
C TYR A 822 8.17 2.27 -5.20
N ARG A 823 7.69 2.33 -3.95
CA ARG A 823 6.28 2.66 -3.64
C ARG A 823 5.89 4.09 -3.97
N SER A 824 6.83 5.03 -4.02
CA SER A 824 6.58 6.41 -4.47
C SER A 824 6.68 6.59 -5.98
N SER A 825 7.16 5.58 -6.71
CA SER A 825 7.45 5.62 -8.14
C SER A 825 8.55 6.60 -8.53
N GLN A 826 9.54 6.83 -7.65
CA GLN A 826 10.79 7.54 -7.98
C GLN A 826 11.78 6.54 -8.63
N ALA A 827 11.62 6.34 -9.95
CA ALA A 827 12.26 5.24 -10.67
C ALA A 827 13.81 5.25 -10.63
N ASP A 828 14.42 6.43 -10.62
CA ASP A 828 15.86 6.63 -10.57
C ASP A 828 16.47 6.17 -9.23
N LYS A 829 15.87 6.62 -8.11
CA LYS A 829 16.30 6.20 -6.77
C LYS A 829 15.93 4.75 -6.49
N ALA A 830 14.76 4.30 -6.95
CA ALA A 830 14.34 2.91 -6.83
C ALA A 830 15.30 1.97 -7.59
N TRP A 831 15.76 2.35 -8.79
CA TRP A 831 16.80 1.62 -9.52
C TRP A 831 18.09 1.53 -8.69
N ARG A 832 18.67 2.68 -8.30
CA ARG A 832 19.93 2.73 -7.56
C ARG A 832 19.90 1.90 -6.28
N TYR A 833 18.98 2.19 -5.37
CA TYR A 833 18.97 1.55 -4.05
C TYR A 833 18.58 0.07 -4.12
N SER A 834 17.78 -0.34 -5.13
CA SER A 834 17.53 -1.76 -5.34
C SER A 834 18.77 -2.50 -5.80
N LEU A 835 19.63 -1.91 -6.64
CA LEU A 835 20.89 -2.54 -7.02
C LEU A 835 21.86 -2.64 -5.85
N VAL A 836 22.01 -1.57 -5.05
CA VAL A 836 22.85 -1.62 -3.85
C VAL A 836 22.36 -2.69 -2.88
N ALA A 837 21.05 -2.73 -2.60
CA ALA A 837 20.45 -3.76 -1.75
C ALA A 837 20.63 -5.17 -2.32
N ALA A 838 20.52 -5.35 -3.64
CA ALA A 838 20.72 -6.64 -4.30
C ALA A 838 22.17 -7.13 -4.17
N GLU A 839 23.15 -6.25 -4.38
CA GLU A 839 24.57 -6.60 -4.28
C GLU A 839 24.97 -6.89 -2.83
N ARG A 840 24.44 -6.14 -1.86
CA ARG A 840 24.62 -6.43 -0.42
C ARG A 840 24.00 -7.77 -0.03
N ALA A 841 22.76 -8.03 -0.43
CA ALA A 841 22.11 -9.31 -0.17
C ALA A 841 22.89 -10.47 -0.83
N ARG A 842 23.39 -10.27 -2.05
CA ARG A 842 24.21 -11.25 -2.78
C ARG A 842 25.55 -11.51 -2.09
N SER A 843 26.23 -10.48 -1.58
CA SER A 843 27.54 -10.63 -0.92
C SER A 843 27.46 -11.41 0.40
N ILE A 844 26.31 -11.38 1.06
CA ILE A 844 26.03 -12.16 2.28
C ILE A 844 25.26 -13.46 2.02
N TYR A 845 25.16 -13.88 0.75
CA TYR A 845 24.53 -15.13 0.31
C TYR A 845 23.01 -15.23 0.57
N ALA A 846 22.36 -14.09 0.82
CA ALA A 846 20.90 -13.95 0.88
C ALA A 846 20.31 -13.88 -0.54
N ASN A 847 20.45 -15.01 -1.27
CA ASN A 847 20.16 -15.07 -2.71
C ASN A 847 18.69 -14.77 -3.05
N TYR A 848 17.75 -15.10 -2.16
CA TYR A 848 16.32 -14.84 -2.37
C TYR A 848 16.00 -13.35 -2.31
N GLU A 849 16.47 -12.65 -1.28
CA GLU A 849 16.35 -11.20 -1.14
C GLU A 849 17.07 -10.49 -2.29
N ALA A 850 18.26 -10.96 -2.68
CA ALA A 850 18.98 -10.43 -3.84
C ALA A 850 18.14 -10.52 -5.12
N ALA A 851 17.48 -11.66 -5.38
CA ALA A 851 16.59 -11.83 -6.52
C ALA A 851 15.40 -10.84 -6.48
N GLN A 852 14.78 -10.63 -5.31
CA GLN A 852 13.71 -9.65 -5.15
C GLN A 852 14.17 -8.23 -5.45
N PHE A 853 15.36 -7.85 -4.99
CA PHE A 853 15.91 -6.52 -5.23
C PHE A 853 16.30 -6.31 -6.70
N TYR A 854 16.93 -7.29 -7.36
CA TYR A 854 17.18 -7.21 -8.81
C TYR A 854 15.88 -7.08 -9.60
N GLN A 855 14.85 -7.85 -9.24
CA GLN A 855 13.54 -7.76 -9.90
C GLN A 855 12.91 -6.37 -9.72
N ARG A 856 12.98 -5.80 -8.51
CA ARG A 856 12.51 -4.43 -8.23
C ARG A 856 13.28 -3.37 -9.02
N ALA A 857 14.60 -3.54 -9.17
CA ALA A 857 15.42 -2.69 -10.03
C ALA A 857 14.93 -2.77 -11.48
N ILE A 858 14.75 -3.98 -12.03
CA ILE A 858 14.24 -4.20 -13.39
C ILE A 858 12.85 -3.57 -13.59
N ASP A 859 11.98 -3.62 -12.59
CA ASP A 859 10.65 -2.99 -12.69
C ASP A 859 10.74 -1.46 -12.68
N ALA A 860 11.61 -0.88 -11.84
CA ALA A 860 11.89 0.56 -11.84
C ALA A 860 12.51 1.03 -13.16
N ALA A 861 13.41 0.22 -13.74
CA ALA A 861 14.08 0.50 -15.01
C ALA A 861 13.12 0.75 -16.19
N ARG A 862 11.95 0.09 -16.20
CA ARG A 862 10.95 0.24 -17.26
C ARG A 862 10.41 1.67 -17.38
N ALA A 863 10.45 2.44 -16.29
CA ALA A 863 10.02 3.84 -16.28
C ALA A 863 11.16 4.82 -16.66
N LEU A 864 12.39 4.34 -16.76
CA LEU A 864 13.57 5.16 -17.11
C LEU A 864 13.75 5.22 -18.63
N LYS A 865 14.03 6.42 -19.15
CA LYS A 865 14.09 6.66 -20.61
C LYS A 865 15.36 6.10 -21.29
N ALA A 866 16.42 5.83 -20.53
CA ALA A 866 17.64 5.22 -21.07
C ALA A 866 18.49 4.62 -19.94
N ILE A 867 18.51 3.29 -19.83
CA ILE A 867 19.57 2.56 -19.13
C ILE A 867 20.49 1.96 -20.20
N PRO A 868 21.81 2.10 -20.09
CA PRO A 868 22.75 1.46 -21.01
C PRO A 868 22.48 -0.06 -21.09
N ALA A 869 22.39 -0.59 -22.31
CA ALA A 869 22.13 -2.03 -22.52
C ALA A 869 23.11 -2.96 -21.77
N PRO A 870 24.42 -2.65 -21.66
CA PRO A 870 25.34 -3.47 -20.86
C PRO A 870 25.00 -3.50 -19.36
N GLU A 871 24.65 -2.35 -18.78
CA GLU A 871 24.27 -2.23 -17.37
C GLU A 871 22.95 -2.96 -17.09
N TRP A 872 21.96 -2.78 -17.96
CA TRP A 872 20.70 -3.52 -17.83
C TRP A 872 20.89 -5.02 -18.03
N GLY A 873 21.77 -5.40 -18.96
CA GLY A 873 22.14 -6.78 -19.22
C GLY A 873 22.82 -7.45 -18.03
N SER A 874 23.72 -6.74 -17.34
CA SER A 874 24.40 -7.27 -16.14
C SER A 874 23.44 -7.51 -14.99
N VAL A 875 22.43 -6.66 -14.79
CA VAL A 875 21.41 -6.87 -13.75
C VAL A 875 20.59 -8.14 -14.02
N HIS A 876 20.21 -8.38 -15.28
CA HIS A 876 19.55 -9.63 -15.68
C HIS A 876 20.48 -10.85 -15.56
N GLU A 877 21.78 -10.70 -15.82
CA GLU A 877 22.78 -11.76 -15.62
C GLU A 877 22.90 -12.11 -14.13
N SER A 878 23.04 -11.13 -13.24
CA SER A 878 23.09 -11.31 -11.79
C SER A 878 21.81 -11.93 -11.23
N LEU A 879 20.62 -11.50 -11.70
CA LEU A 879 19.35 -12.14 -11.32
C LEU A 879 19.34 -13.62 -11.72
N GLY A 880 19.78 -13.95 -12.93
CA GLY A 880 19.85 -15.33 -13.40
C GLY A 880 20.79 -16.21 -12.58
N GLU A 881 21.91 -15.66 -12.12
CA GLU A 881 22.86 -16.38 -11.25
C GLU A 881 22.29 -16.67 -9.86
N VAL A 882 21.61 -15.71 -9.22
CA VAL A 882 21.01 -15.96 -7.91
C VAL A 882 19.81 -16.91 -8.02
N GLU A 883 19.03 -16.83 -9.09
CA GLU A 883 17.95 -17.78 -9.39
C GLU A 883 18.47 -19.20 -9.63
N GLU A 884 19.62 -19.35 -10.30
CA GLU A 884 20.29 -20.65 -10.48
C GLU A 884 20.68 -21.26 -9.14
N ARG A 885 21.30 -20.48 -8.23
CA ARG A 885 21.70 -20.92 -6.89
C ARG A 885 20.51 -21.33 -6.02
N LEU A 886 19.36 -20.69 -6.22
CA LEU A 886 18.10 -21.07 -5.56
C LEU A 886 17.43 -22.31 -6.17
N GLY A 887 18.01 -22.90 -7.23
CA GLY A 887 17.41 -24.01 -7.98
C GLY A 887 16.21 -23.59 -8.85
N LEU A 888 15.96 -22.28 -9.01
CA LEU A 888 14.86 -21.72 -9.79
C LEU A 888 15.20 -21.69 -11.29
N PHE A 889 15.62 -22.83 -11.85
CA PHE A 889 16.17 -22.94 -13.21
C PHE A 889 15.27 -22.38 -14.32
N ALA A 890 13.94 -22.42 -14.13
CA ALA A 890 13.00 -21.86 -15.09
C ALA A 890 13.04 -20.33 -15.12
N GLN A 891 13.18 -19.69 -13.95
CA GLN A 891 13.27 -18.23 -13.81
C GLN A 891 14.65 -17.76 -14.28
N ALA A 892 15.72 -18.44 -13.85
CA ALA A 892 17.09 -18.19 -14.29
C ALA A 892 17.23 -18.13 -15.81
N LYS A 893 16.59 -19.08 -16.53
CA LYS A 893 16.54 -19.10 -18.00
C LYS A 893 15.84 -17.87 -18.61
N VAL A 894 14.80 -17.33 -17.97
CA VAL A 894 14.13 -16.11 -18.44
C VAL A 894 15.04 -14.91 -18.28
N SER A 895 15.71 -14.79 -17.13
CA SER A 895 16.64 -13.72 -16.79
C SER A 895 17.88 -13.73 -17.70
N LEU A 896 18.55 -14.87 -17.86
CA LEU A 896 19.71 -15.01 -18.77
C LEU A 896 19.34 -14.78 -20.23
N ARG A 897 18.14 -15.16 -20.67
CA ARG A 897 17.66 -14.83 -22.02
C ARG A 897 17.50 -13.32 -22.22
N ALA A 898 17.05 -12.60 -21.20
CA ALA A 898 16.96 -11.14 -21.25
C ALA A 898 18.36 -10.50 -21.30
N ALA A 899 19.28 -10.93 -20.43
CA ALA A 899 20.68 -10.52 -20.43
C ALA A 899 21.32 -10.72 -21.82
N ARG A 900 21.11 -11.88 -22.44
CA ARG A 900 21.70 -12.22 -23.74
C ARG A 900 21.17 -11.36 -24.88
N ARG A 901 19.90 -10.93 -24.83
CA ARG A 901 19.36 -9.99 -25.81
C ARG A 901 20.00 -8.60 -25.67
N LEU A 902 20.28 -8.19 -24.44
CA LEU A 902 20.92 -6.91 -24.12
C LEU A 902 22.42 -6.91 -24.43
N ALA A 903 23.06 -8.08 -24.40
CA ALA A 903 24.45 -8.28 -24.81
C ALA A 903 24.66 -8.35 -26.34
N ALA A 904 23.61 -8.16 -27.16
CA ALA A 904 23.71 -8.28 -28.61
C ALA A 904 24.77 -7.34 -29.19
N GLY A 905 25.68 -7.88 -29.99
CA GLY A 905 26.83 -7.16 -30.56
C GLY A 905 28.11 -7.25 -29.73
N ASN A 906 28.05 -7.71 -28.48
CA ASN A 906 29.22 -8.13 -27.71
C ASN A 906 29.32 -9.65 -27.74
N HIS A 907 30.10 -10.17 -28.70
CA HIS A 907 30.18 -11.62 -28.95
C HIS A 907 30.71 -12.40 -27.75
N VAL A 908 31.68 -11.85 -26.99
CA VAL A 908 32.22 -12.51 -25.80
C VAL A 908 31.16 -12.63 -24.70
N ALA A 909 30.43 -11.54 -24.42
CA ALA A 909 29.35 -11.56 -23.43
C ALA A 909 28.20 -12.49 -23.85
N GLU A 910 27.79 -12.46 -25.13
CA GLU A 910 26.72 -13.34 -25.62
C GLU A 910 27.11 -14.82 -25.53
N ALA A 911 28.37 -15.17 -25.84
CA ALA A 911 28.88 -16.53 -25.73
C ALA A 911 29.02 -16.99 -24.26
N ARG A 912 29.44 -16.11 -23.34
CA ARG A 912 29.47 -16.40 -21.90
C ARG A 912 28.09 -16.73 -21.36
N LEU A 913 27.08 -15.97 -21.76
CA LEU A 913 25.68 -16.24 -21.38
C LEU A 913 25.17 -17.57 -21.97
N CYS A 914 25.66 -17.97 -23.15
CA CYS A 914 25.37 -19.32 -23.69
C CYS A 914 25.99 -20.44 -22.84
N LEU A 915 27.20 -20.25 -22.30
CA LEU A 915 27.82 -21.21 -21.37
C LEU A 915 27.00 -21.35 -20.08
N LYS A 916 26.55 -20.24 -19.49
CA LYS A 916 25.67 -20.26 -18.29
C LYS A 916 24.35 -20.98 -18.55
N GLU A 917 23.69 -20.68 -19.67
CA GLU A 917 22.47 -21.39 -20.09
C GLU A 917 22.72 -22.88 -20.29
N ALA A 918 23.89 -23.28 -20.80
CA ALA A 918 24.25 -24.68 -20.95
C ALA A 918 24.38 -25.39 -19.60
N ARG A 919 25.03 -24.76 -18.62
CA ARG A 919 25.18 -25.27 -17.25
C ARG A 919 23.83 -25.49 -16.55
N ILE A 920 22.89 -24.55 -16.69
CA ILE A 920 21.53 -24.72 -16.17
C ILE A 920 20.82 -25.92 -16.82
N GLN A 921 20.98 -26.12 -18.14
CA GLN A 921 20.40 -27.28 -18.80
C GLN A 921 21.05 -28.59 -18.34
N GLU A 922 22.36 -28.59 -18.08
CA GLU A 922 23.08 -29.74 -17.54
C GLU A 922 22.62 -30.10 -16.13
N ALA A 923 22.55 -29.13 -15.22
CA ALA A 923 22.05 -29.32 -13.86
C ALA A 923 20.61 -29.88 -13.86
N ALA A 924 19.80 -29.52 -14.85
CA ALA A 924 18.46 -30.07 -15.07
C ALA A 924 18.43 -31.42 -15.82
N GLY A 925 19.58 -32.06 -16.06
CA GLY A 925 19.71 -33.34 -16.79
C GLY A 925 19.41 -33.28 -18.29
N ARG A 926 19.25 -32.07 -18.87
CA ARG A 926 18.89 -31.84 -20.27
C ARG A 926 20.13 -31.67 -21.16
N TYR A 927 21.00 -32.68 -21.19
CA TYR A 927 22.30 -32.63 -21.88
C TYR A 927 22.22 -32.26 -23.37
N SER A 928 21.21 -32.75 -24.10
CA SER A 928 21.02 -32.39 -25.51
C SER A 928 20.73 -30.90 -25.72
N GLU A 929 20.03 -30.27 -24.77
CA GLU A 929 19.79 -28.83 -24.81
C GLU A 929 21.05 -28.04 -24.45
N ALA A 930 21.79 -28.49 -23.43
CA ALA A 930 23.07 -27.90 -23.04
C ALA A 930 24.05 -27.85 -24.21
N VAL A 931 24.18 -28.95 -24.96
CA VAL A 931 25.01 -29.03 -26.18
C VAL A 931 24.58 -28.01 -27.24
N ARG A 932 23.29 -27.73 -27.41
CA ARG A 932 22.82 -26.73 -28.37
C ARG A 932 23.27 -25.32 -27.97
N TRP A 933 23.32 -25.04 -26.67
CA TRP A 933 23.81 -23.77 -26.15
C TRP A 933 25.31 -23.62 -26.30
N ILE A 934 26.10 -24.65 -25.98
CA ILE A 934 27.55 -24.65 -26.22
C ILE A 934 27.86 -24.36 -27.69
N ARG A 935 27.25 -25.09 -28.62
CA ARG A 935 27.40 -24.87 -30.07
C ARG A 935 26.93 -23.50 -30.55
N ARG A 936 26.03 -22.85 -29.81
CA ARG A 936 25.63 -21.48 -30.12
C ARG A 936 26.72 -20.50 -29.67
N GLY A 937 27.27 -20.68 -28.47
CA GLY A 937 28.40 -19.89 -27.98
C GLY A 937 29.62 -20.00 -28.89
N GLU A 938 29.99 -21.22 -29.30
CA GLU A 938 31.09 -21.45 -30.23
C GLU A 938 30.90 -20.70 -31.56
N ARG A 939 29.70 -20.76 -32.14
CA ARG A 939 29.36 -20.04 -33.37
C ARG A 939 29.42 -18.52 -33.23
N ILE A 940 29.00 -17.98 -32.08
CA ILE A 940 29.08 -16.54 -31.81
C ILE A 940 30.54 -16.08 -31.79
N LEU A 941 31.44 -16.94 -31.30
CA LEU A 941 32.86 -16.63 -31.24
C LEU A 941 33.58 -16.86 -32.57
N GLU A 942 32.94 -17.38 -33.63
CA GLU A 942 33.59 -17.54 -34.94
C GLU A 942 34.11 -16.18 -35.45
N GLY A 943 35.40 -16.10 -35.78
CA GLY A 943 36.04 -14.87 -36.25
C GLY A 943 36.50 -13.89 -35.17
N VAL A 944 36.20 -14.14 -33.89
CA VAL A 944 36.79 -13.39 -32.75
C VAL A 944 38.25 -13.82 -32.54
N SER A 945 39.15 -12.94 -32.13
CA SER A 945 40.56 -13.30 -31.94
C SER A 945 40.76 -14.23 -30.74
N MET A 946 41.88 -14.98 -30.72
CA MET A 946 42.25 -15.80 -29.56
C MET A 946 42.58 -14.95 -28.33
N ASP A 947 43.17 -13.77 -28.51
CA ASP A 947 43.45 -12.86 -27.40
C ASP A 947 42.18 -12.39 -26.69
N GLU A 948 41.08 -12.21 -27.43
CA GLU A 948 39.81 -11.71 -26.90
C GLU A 948 38.92 -12.81 -26.32
N ALA A 949 38.93 -14.02 -26.92
CA ALA A 949 37.98 -15.08 -26.58
C ALA A 949 38.59 -16.46 -26.30
N GLY A 950 39.92 -16.59 -26.27
CA GLY A 950 40.62 -17.87 -26.16
C GLY A 950 40.19 -18.69 -24.93
N ARG A 951 40.17 -18.07 -23.75
CA ARG A 951 39.73 -18.72 -22.50
C ARG A 951 38.28 -19.21 -22.58
N LEU A 952 37.37 -18.36 -23.05
CA LEU A 952 35.97 -18.73 -23.18
C LEU A 952 35.75 -19.85 -24.22
N ARG A 953 36.55 -19.89 -25.30
CA ARG A 953 36.56 -21.01 -26.26
C ARG A 953 37.03 -22.30 -25.60
N ALA A 954 38.10 -22.26 -24.81
CA ALA A 954 38.58 -23.41 -24.07
C ALA A 954 37.50 -23.93 -23.09
N GLN A 955 36.84 -23.02 -22.35
CA GLN A 955 35.74 -23.35 -21.44
C GLN A 955 34.51 -23.95 -22.15
N LEU A 956 34.07 -23.38 -23.27
CA LEU A 956 32.98 -23.95 -24.06
C LEU A 956 33.34 -25.36 -24.57
N THR A 957 34.58 -25.55 -25.02
CA THR A 957 35.06 -26.82 -25.57
C THR A 957 35.18 -27.88 -24.47
N VAL A 958 35.68 -27.53 -23.29
CA VAL A 958 35.75 -28.47 -22.16
C VAL A 958 34.36 -28.88 -21.70
N TRP A 959 33.42 -27.94 -21.63
CA TRP A 959 32.03 -28.25 -21.30
C TRP A 959 31.35 -29.11 -22.39
N GLN A 960 31.71 -28.93 -23.66
CA GLN A 960 31.29 -29.84 -24.73
C GLN A 960 31.79 -31.26 -24.50
N ALA A 961 32.98 -31.45 -23.94
CA ALA A 961 33.53 -32.74 -23.57
C ALA A 961 32.79 -33.36 -22.37
N VAL A 962 32.60 -32.58 -21.29
CA VAL A 962 31.82 -32.97 -20.10
C VAL A 962 30.43 -33.47 -20.51
N LEU A 963 29.70 -32.70 -21.31
CA LEU A 963 28.35 -33.07 -21.77
C LEU A 963 28.34 -34.35 -22.62
N ARG A 964 29.40 -34.64 -23.39
CA ARG A 964 29.50 -35.90 -24.14
C ARG A 964 29.82 -37.06 -23.24
N GLN A 965 30.64 -36.85 -22.23
CA GLN A 965 30.96 -37.86 -21.22
C GLN A 965 29.69 -38.24 -20.43
N SER A 966 28.93 -37.26 -19.94
CA SER A 966 27.65 -37.47 -19.25
C SER A 966 26.57 -38.12 -20.12
N GLN A 967 26.68 -38.04 -21.46
CA GLN A 967 25.82 -38.75 -22.41
C GLN A 967 26.26 -40.20 -22.69
N GLY A 968 27.35 -40.69 -22.08
CA GLY A 968 27.97 -41.98 -22.40
C GLY A 968 28.67 -42.01 -23.77
N ARG A 969 28.91 -40.85 -24.39
CA ARG A 969 29.56 -40.71 -25.71
C ARG A 969 31.08 -40.54 -25.53
N HIS A 970 31.71 -41.46 -24.81
CA HIS A 970 33.10 -41.38 -24.36
C HIS A 970 34.10 -41.12 -25.50
N ARG A 971 33.94 -41.76 -26.67
CA ARG A 971 34.81 -41.51 -27.84
C ARG A 971 34.74 -40.07 -28.35
N GLU A 972 33.62 -39.40 -28.17
CA GLU A 972 33.48 -38.00 -28.54
C GLU A 972 34.01 -37.09 -27.46
N ALA A 973 33.80 -37.44 -26.18
CA ALA A 973 34.41 -36.75 -25.06
C ALA A 973 35.94 -36.67 -25.22
N VAL A 974 36.60 -37.78 -25.56
CA VAL A 974 38.05 -37.80 -25.86
C VAL A 974 38.45 -36.76 -26.92
N ARG A 975 37.76 -36.73 -28.07
CA ARG A 975 38.06 -35.76 -29.14
C ARG A 975 37.86 -34.31 -28.70
N TRP A 976 36.83 -34.05 -27.91
CA TRP A 976 36.57 -32.71 -27.39
C TRP A 976 37.56 -32.32 -26.31
N CYS A 977 38.00 -33.24 -25.45
CA CYS A 977 39.08 -33.02 -24.48
C CYS A 977 40.41 -32.69 -25.17
N GLU A 978 40.82 -33.46 -26.19
CA GLU A 978 42.04 -33.19 -26.95
C GLU A 978 42.01 -31.77 -27.53
N ARG A 979 40.86 -31.37 -28.10
CA ARG A 979 40.68 -30.00 -28.60
C ARG A 979 40.67 -28.95 -27.49
N ALA A 980 40.06 -29.23 -26.35
CA ALA A 980 40.01 -28.34 -25.21
C ALA A 980 41.42 -28.10 -24.62
N ILE A 981 42.25 -29.15 -24.56
CA ILE A 981 43.65 -29.08 -24.10
C ILE A 981 44.46 -28.14 -24.99
N GLU A 982 44.39 -28.29 -26.32
CA GLU A 982 45.07 -27.39 -27.26
C GLU A 982 44.68 -25.93 -27.03
N LEU A 983 43.37 -25.66 -26.94
CA LEU A 983 42.84 -24.31 -26.74
C LEU A 983 43.20 -23.73 -25.38
N ALA A 984 43.15 -24.55 -24.32
CA ALA A 984 43.50 -24.12 -22.96
C ALA A 984 44.99 -23.81 -22.84
N GLN A 985 45.86 -24.57 -23.49
CA GLN A 985 47.30 -24.28 -23.56
C GLN A 985 47.59 -23.00 -24.36
N GLU A 986 46.92 -22.79 -25.49
CA GLU A 986 47.07 -21.59 -26.30
C GLU A 986 46.57 -20.33 -25.57
N ALA A 987 45.49 -20.45 -24.78
CA ALA A 987 44.88 -19.36 -24.02
C ALA A 987 45.45 -19.16 -22.60
N ASP A 988 46.43 -19.98 -22.21
CA ASP A 988 46.96 -20.09 -20.84
C ASP A 988 45.83 -20.13 -19.78
N ASP A 989 44.86 -21.02 -19.99
CA ASP A 989 43.74 -21.28 -19.09
C ASP A 989 43.99 -22.60 -18.34
N GLN A 990 44.65 -22.49 -17.18
CA GLN A 990 45.02 -23.64 -16.37
C GLN A 990 43.82 -24.40 -15.81
N ASP A 991 42.71 -23.71 -15.50
CA ASP A 991 41.49 -24.36 -15.02
C ASP A 991 40.86 -25.21 -16.13
N ALA A 992 40.65 -24.64 -17.33
CA ALA A 992 40.12 -25.38 -18.46
C ALA A 992 41.02 -26.57 -18.85
N LEU A 993 42.35 -26.42 -18.71
CA LEU A 993 43.32 -27.47 -18.96
C LEU A 993 43.19 -28.64 -17.96
N ALA A 994 43.15 -28.33 -16.66
CA ALA A 994 42.98 -29.32 -15.61
C ALA A 994 41.62 -30.05 -15.74
N HIS A 995 40.56 -29.30 -16.03
CA HIS A 995 39.23 -29.84 -16.31
C HIS A 995 39.26 -30.84 -17.48
N ALA A 996 39.91 -30.47 -18.60
CA ALA A 996 39.99 -31.33 -19.77
C ALA A 996 40.78 -32.62 -19.50
N TYR A 997 41.86 -32.53 -18.71
CA TYR A 997 42.71 -33.67 -18.35
C TYR A 997 41.97 -34.75 -17.56
N TYR A 998 41.27 -34.40 -16.47
CA TYR A 998 40.60 -35.44 -15.68
C TYR A 998 39.39 -36.03 -16.41
N ILE A 999 38.68 -35.24 -17.23
CA ILE A 999 37.57 -35.74 -18.06
C ILE A 999 38.11 -36.68 -19.15
N LEU A 1000 39.28 -36.39 -19.72
CA LEU A 1000 39.91 -37.26 -20.72
C LEU A 1000 40.25 -38.63 -20.14
N ASP A 1001 40.85 -38.65 -18.95
CA ASP A 1001 41.16 -39.87 -18.23
C ASP A 1001 39.90 -40.65 -17.85
N TRP A 1002 38.87 -39.97 -17.36
CA TRP A 1002 37.57 -40.60 -17.08
C TRP A 1002 36.98 -41.25 -18.35
N ALA A 1003 37.01 -40.55 -19.48
CA ALA A 1003 36.54 -41.10 -20.75
C ALA A 1003 37.36 -42.33 -21.19
N TYR A 1004 38.69 -42.34 -20.96
CA TYR A 1004 39.52 -43.50 -21.24
C TYR A 1004 39.24 -44.69 -20.32
N MET A 1005 38.98 -44.44 -19.04
CA MET A 1005 38.59 -45.48 -18.08
C MET A 1005 37.29 -46.15 -18.49
N ASP A 1006 36.25 -45.39 -18.84
CA ASP A 1006 34.97 -45.94 -19.30
C ASP A 1006 35.08 -46.68 -20.65
N LEU A 1007 36.07 -46.33 -21.48
CA LEU A 1007 36.40 -47.05 -22.71
C LEU A 1007 37.21 -48.34 -22.49
N GLY A 1008 37.57 -48.66 -21.24
CA GLY A 1008 38.44 -49.78 -20.90
C GLY A 1008 39.85 -49.60 -21.48
N ARG A 1009 40.40 -48.38 -21.41
CA ARG A 1009 41.75 -48.02 -21.85
C ARG A 1009 42.54 -47.34 -20.71
N PRO A 1010 42.67 -47.98 -19.54
CA PRO A 1010 43.33 -47.39 -18.37
C PRO A 1010 44.79 -46.99 -18.64
N GLU A 1011 45.46 -47.64 -19.58
CA GLU A 1011 46.83 -47.33 -19.98
C GLU A 1011 47.00 -45.94 -20.62
N ARG A 1012 45.90 -45.31 -21.05
CA ARG A 1012 45.88 -43.96 -21.60
C ARG A 1012 45.45 -42.89 -20.59
N ALA A 1013 44.96 -43.29 -19.42
CA ALA A 1013 44.48 -42.39 -18.38
C ALA A 1013 45.65 -41.91 -17.51
N THR A 1014 46.46 -40.97 -18.04
CA THR A 1014 47.73 -40.54 -17.43
C THR A 1014 47.77 -39.07 -17.02
N TYR A 1015 46.66 -38.34 -17.13
CA TYR A 1015 46.62 -36.88 -17.00
C TYR A 1015 46.05 -36.38 -15.66
N SER A 1016 45.43 -37.23 -14.86
CA SER A 1016 44.73 -36.83 -13.63
C SER A 1016 45.68 -36.36 -12.54
N GLU A 1017 46.89 -36.92 -12.46
CA GLU A 1017 47.95 -36.39 -11.57
C GLU A 1017 48.42 -34.98 -12.00
N LEU A 1018 48.44 -34.70 -13.32
CA LEU A 1018 48.74 -33.37 -13.84
C LEU A 1018 47.60 -32.39 -13.53
N ALA A 1019 46.34 -32.81 -13.71
CA ALA A 1019 45.17 -32.04 -13.32
C ALA A 1019 45.20 -31.70 -11.83
N LEU A 1020 45.52 -32.68 -10.98
CA LEU A 1020 45.66 -32.49 -9.54
C LEU A 1020 46.76 -31.48 -9.20
N THR A 1021 47.92 -31.57 -9.86
CA THR A 1021 49.03 -30.63 -9.67
C THR A 1021 48.62 -29.19 -10.04
N ILE A 1022 47.86 -29.04 -11.12
CA ILE A 1022 47.32 -27.73 -11.52
C ILE A 1022 46.34 -27.21 -10.46
N TYR A 1023 45.34 -28.01 -10.04
CA TYR A 1023 44.39 -27.57 -9.02
C TYR A 1023 45.03 -27.29 -7.65
N GLN A 1024 46.11 -28.00 -7.29
CA GLN A 1024 46.92 -27.68 -6.11
C GLN A 1024 47.63 -26.33 -6.26
N THR A 1025 48.15 -26.03 -7.46
CA THR A 1025 48.80 -24.74 -7.76
C THR A 1025 47.79 -23.58 -7.74
N LEU A 1026 46.56 -23.84 -8.17
CA LEU A 1026 45.46 -22.87 -8.15
C LEU A 1026 44.78 -22.74 -6.77
N ASP A 1027 45.14 -23.58 -5.80
CA ASP A 1027 44.42 -23.78 -4.52
C ASP A 1027 42.91 -24.06 -4.71
N ASP A 1028 42.56 -24.71 -5.82
CA ASP A 1028 41.18 -25.09 -6.16
C ASP A 1028 40.82 -26.41 -5.47
N LEU A 1029 40.30 -26.31 -4.25
CA LEU A 1029 39.87 -27.47 -3.47
C LEU A 1029 38.73 -28.27 -4.13
N PRO A 1030 37.69 -27.66 -4.74
CA PRO A 1030 36.70 -28.41 -5.52
C PRO A 1030 37.31 -29.24 -6.64
N GLY A 1031 38.20 -28.65 -7.44
CA GLY A 1031 38.92 -29.36 -8.51
C GLY A 1031 39.76 -30.52 -7.96
N GLN A 1032 40.51 -30.28 -6.87
CA GLN A 1032 41.28 -31.33 -6.19
C GLN A 1032 40.37 -32.48 -5.72
N ALA A 1033 39.22 -32.17 -5.10
CA ALA A 1033 38.30 -33.17 -4.59
C ALA A 1033 37.74 -34.08 -5.68
N VAL A 1034 37.37 -33.50 -6.84
CA VAL A 1034 36.89 -34.26 -8.00
C VAL A 1034 37.97 -35.22 -8.50
N VAL A 1035 39.21 -34.74 -8.63
CA VAL A 1035 40.32 -35.56 -9.11
C VAL A 1035 40.69 -36.66 -8.12
N TYR A 1036 40.76 -36.36 -6.82
CA TYR A 1036 40.98 -37.36 -5.77
C TYR A 1036 39.89 -38.43 -5.79
N ASN A 1037 38.62 -38.06 -5.93
CA ASN A 1037 37.52 -39.02 -6.03
C ASN A 1037 37.68 -39.96 -7.24
N ASN A 1038 38.06 -39.43 -8.39
CA ASN A 1038 38.28 -40.24 -9.60
C ASN A 1038 39.47 -41.19 -9.43
N LEU A 1039 40.60 -40.70 -8.92
CA LEU A 1039 41.78 -41.53 -8.62
C LEU A 1039 41.44 -42.64 -7.61
N GLY A 1040 40.66 -42.32 -6.57
CA GLY A 1040 40.17 -43.27 -5.59
C GLY A 1040 39.30 -44.37 -6.22
N ALA A 1041 38.36 -44.00 -7.08
CA ALA A 1041 37.51 -44.95 -7.79
C ALA A 1041 38.31 -45.88 -8.70
N TRP A 1042 39.31 -45.36 -9.41
CA TRP A 1042 40.16 -46.17 -10.28
C TRP A 1042 41.06 -47.12 -9.48
N ALA A 1043 41.67 -46.65 -8.38
CA ALA A 1043 42.44 -47.49 -7.48
C ALA A 1043 41.59 -48.61 -6.88
N TYR A 1044 40.33 -48.31 -6.51
CA TYR A 1044 39.37 -49.30 -6.01
C TYR A 1044 39.12 -50.42 -7.02
N TYR A 1045 38.76 -50.09 -8.27
CA TYR A 1045 38.52 -51.09 -9.32
C TYR A 1045 39.78 -51.87 -9.74
N GLN A 1046 40.97 -51.32 -9.48
CA GLN A 1046 42.25 -52.03 -9.68
C GLN A 1046 42.62 -52.95 -8.50
N GLY A 1047 41.82 -52.97 -7.42
CA GLY A 1047 42.10 -53.72 -6.19
C GLY A 1047 43.16 -53.08 -5.29
N LYS A 1048 43.56 -51.84 -5.56
CA LYS A 1048 44.54 -51.07 -4.76
C LYS A 1048 43.83 -50.33 -3.63
N TRP A 1049 43.22 -51.09 -2.72
CA TRP A 1049 42.32 -50.54 -1.71
C TRP A 1049 42.97 -49.55 -0.74
N THR A 1050 44.26 -49.72 -0.41
CA THR A 1050 44.99 -48.76 0.43
C THR A 1050 45.14 -47.40 -0.23
N GLU A 1051 45.55 -47.37 -1.51
CA GLU A 1051 45.64 -46.12 -2.29
C GLU A 1051 44.25 -45.48 -2.46
N ALA A 1052 43.22 -46.29 -2.70
CA ALA A 1052 41.85 -45.80 -2.83
C ALA A 1052 41.35 -45.10 -1.56
N LEU A 1053 41.63 -45.67 -0.38
CA LEU A 1053 41.30 -45.06 0.91
C LEU A 1053 41.99 -43.70 1.07
N GLU A 1054 43.31 -43.61 0.80
CA GLU A 1054 44.06 -42.36 0.90
C GLU A 1054 43.49 -41.26 -0.02
N PHE A 1055 43.11 -41.62 -1.25
CA PHE A 1055 42.52 -40.66 -2.18
C PHE A 1055 41.11 -40.22 -1.74
N TYR A 1056 40.26 -41.14 -1.32
CA TYR A 1056 38.93 -40.77 -0.84
C TYR A 1056 38.97 -39.94 0.45
N GLU A 1057 39.93 -40.19 1.35
CA GLU A 1057 40.16 -39.34 2.53
C GLU A 1057 40.54 -37.91 2.14
N LYS A 1058 41.50 -37.73 1.23
CA LYS A 1058 41.90 -36.40 0.73
C LYS A 1058 40.76 -35.68 0.00
N GLY A 1059 40.00 -36.42 -0.81
CA GLY A 1059 38.84 -35.88 -1.52
C GLY A 1059 37.73 -35.45 -0.55
N ARG A 1060 37.47 -36.24 0.50
CA ARG A 1060 36.55 -35.90 1.57
C ARG A 1060 37.00 -34.65 2.32
N GLU A 1061 38.27 -34.59 2.74
CA GLU A 1061 38.81 -33.44 3.48
C GLU A 1061 38.70 -32.14 2.65
N ALA A 1062 38.98 -32.21 1.34
CA ALA A 1062 38.82 -31.06 0.45
C ALA A 1062 37.33 -30.61 0.34
N ARG A 1063 36.38 -31.54 0.33
CA ARG A 1063 34.93 -31.24 0.34
C ARG A 1063 34.46 -30.65 1.67
N GLU A 1064 34.91 -31.21 2.79
CA GLU A 1064 34.63 -30.66 4.13
C GLU A 1064 35.12 -29.21 4.24
N ARG A 1065 36.32 -28.92 3.74
CA ARG A 1065 36.92 -27.58 3.77
C ARG A 1065 36.28 -26.57 2.84
N THR A 1066 35.52 -27.03 1.84
CA THR A 1066 34.77 -26.19 0.91
C THR A 1066 33.30 -26.02 1.30
N GLY A 1067 32.85 -26.73 2.34
CA GLY A 1067 31.47 -26.74 2.83
C GLY A 1067 30.56 -27.77 2.15
N ASP A 1068 31.07 -28.59 1.23
CA ASP A 1068 30.29 -29.61 0.51
C ASP A 1068 30.07 -30.86 1.37
N ALA A 1069 29.19 -30.74 2.36
CA ALA A 1069 28.90 -31.79 3.33
C ALA A 1069 28.32 -33.06 2.66
N VAL A 1070 27.51 -32.88 1.61
CA VAL A 1070 26.87 -34.01 0.90
C VAL A 1070 27.93 -34.83 0.16
N SER A 1071 28.81 -34.18 -0.60
CA SER A 1071 29.85 -34.92 -1.29
C SER A 1071 30.93 -35.44 -0.34
N ALA A 1072 31.16 -34.78 0.80
CA ALA A 1072 32.00 -35.33 1.86
C ALA A 1072 31.39 -36.63 2.43
N ALA A 1073 30.08 -36.66 2.69
CA ALA A 1073 29.38 -37.87 3.12
C ALA A 1073 29.48 -39.00 2.08
N MET A 1074 29.38 -38.70 0.77
CA MET A 1074 29.65 -39.68 -0.28
C MET A 1074 31.08 -40.25 -0.20
N GLY A 1075 32.08 -39.40 0.09
CA GLY A 1075 33.45 -39.84 0.34
C GLY A 1075 33.56 -40.79 1.53
N THR A 1076 32.83 -40.48 2.62
CA THR A 1076 32.71 -41.36 3.80
C THR A 1076 32.06 -42.70 3.46
N CYS A 1077 31.01 -42.71 2.63
CA CYS A 1077 30.41 -43.94 2.12
C CYS A 1077 31.41 -44.77 1.31
N ASN A 1078 32.16 -44.15 0.38
CA ASN A 1078 33.17 -44.85 -0.43
C ASN A 1078 34.26 -45.49 0.46
N ILE A 1079 34.69 -44.81 1.52
CA ILE A 1079 35.63 -45.35 2.52
C ILE A 1079 34.99 -46.54 3.26
N GLY A 1080 33.74 -46.40 3.70
CA GLY A 1080 32.98 -47.45 4.36
C GLY A 1080 32.79 -48.70 3.48
N GLU A 1081 32.51 -48.52 2.19
CA GLU A 1081 32.39 -49.60 1.21
C GLU A 1081 33.69 -50.39 1.08
N ILE A 1082 34.85 -49.72 0.98
CA ILE A 1082 36.14 -50.40 0.94
C ILE A 1082 36.38 -51.23 2.21
N LEU A 1083 36.08 -50.67 3.38
CA LEU A 1083 36.24 -51.40 4.66
C LEU A 1083 35.29 -52.59 4.74
N SER A 1084 34.07 -52.46 4.21
CA SER A 1084 33.10 -53.55 4.10
C SER A 1084 33.62 -54.66 3.18
N ASP A 1085 34.16 -54.31 2.00
CA ASP A 1085 34.73 -55.27 1.05
C ASP A 1085 35.98 -55.98 1.60
N GLN A 1086 36.71 -55.33 2.51
CA GLN A 1086 37.79 -55.93 3.29
C GLN A 1086 37.31 -56.84 4.44
N GLY A 1087 36.00 -56.93 4.69
CA GLY A 1087 35.41 -57.66 5.81
C GLY A 1087 35.53 -56.96 7.16
N ARG A 1088 35.95 -55.68 7.20
CA ARG A 1088 36.11 -54.87 8.42
C ARG A 1088 34.80 -54.19 8.81
N LEU A 1089 33.76 -54.99 9.01
CA LEU A 1089 32.39 -54.49 9.22
C LEU A 1089 32.24 -53.59 10.46
N SER A 1090 33.00 -53.84 11.53
CA SER A 1090 33.01 -53.00 12.75
C SER A 1090 33.51 -51.59 12.49
N ASP A 1091 34.37 -51.42 11.49
CA ASP A 1091 34.99 -50.14 11.15
C ASP A 1091 34.15 -49.41 10.09
N ALA A 1092 33.44 -50.15 9.22
CA ALA A 1092 32.56 -49.62 8.19
C ALA A 1092 31.23 -49.09 8.75
N GLU A 1093 30.58 -49.81 9.68
CA GLU A 1093 29.29 -49.43 10.26
C GLU A 1093 29.22 -47.98 10.79
N PRO A 1094 30.18 -47.48 11.61
CA PRO A 1094 30.12 -46.11 12.11
C PRO A 1094 30.24 -45.06 11.00
N LEU A 1095 30.96 -45.36 9.91
CA LEU A 1095 31.06 -44.45 8.76
C LEU A 1095 29.73 -44.34 8.02
N PHE A 1096 29.06 -45.46 7.78
CA PHE A 1096 27.73 -45.47 7.15
C PHE A 1096 26.64 -44.83 8.01
N ARG A 1097 26.80 -44.82 9.33
CA ARG A 1097 25.87 -44.10 10.24
C ARG A 1097 26.14 -42.60 10.31
N ALA A 1098 27.39 -42.20 10.07
CA ALA A 1098 27.82 -40.81 10.12
C ALA A 1098 27.54 -40.07 8.80
N ALA A 1099 27.68 -40.76 7.66
CA ALA A 1099 27.24 -40.30 6.35
C ALA A 1099 25.71 -40.36 6.24
#